data_AF-A0A853I6T1-F1
#
_entry.id   AF-A0A853I6T1-F1
#
_cell.length_a   1.000
_cell.length_b   1.000
_cell.length_c   1.000
_cell.angle_alpha   90.00
_cell.angle_beta   90.00
_cell.angle_gamma   90.00
#
_symmetry.space_group_name_H-M   'P 1'
#
loop_
_entity.id
_entity.type
_entity.pdbx_description
1 polymer ?
#
loop_
_entity_poly.entity_id
_entity_poly.type
_entity_poly.pdbx_seq_one_letter_code
_entity_poly.pdbx_strand_id
1 'polypeptide(L)'
;MIRQKIDRGGQYRRQVSARPTTSFASAAPVTGSIDPQSNALIQGLTSFTQSLAGAVRQQQQATFETQALTAQANMSAYKKEASEYLDNTPDGGLGDAGQYQEELGKLHKKYFSSIMHGRLKERINTEIDAWNTGHLGALQQNAAAKQRLELGQNVLETKVEELGALLDKGEINQDQYNQEIGAVFKYARESEAIAMSEEDVGRFAIQLQELNGRNPALAKALENSELLSVGHRATLKKQRAEAEAMQPAERQLKQLEVQPTIEKLMSQNQLTRSWFKPYVAKGIFTAGQVQTYLNQQKKLQEEAATNFNYLAIFGSENVKHLQPKDQQKALQFSRQEYIKQYGSKHGQDIFDVKLRKNGIVYKPYQSTLRAGLPSLGAVITSEKDIPKNTVEAVNLYKRLEAMGMVDMYLSNEEATAYAAIDAYVETGDTMEEALNKHLAVENDPNTQHLVPTWNELNDVAADIKSEMAPYWGDAPPMLSGLEASAKAMYTNLIKRKVAPDKARELVVNRTKNTYDVIDGQLINKRLLGFNYDKADFTARFRHLIDHYKKENPAIDADEELALEPMEGGFFRLVDKKSGFLYFDNNHKAYRFSYQQMMGQGDDSVSQLMKQDKLNQLREAIKNNTPEARARKLSNYGYVPQRDR
;
A
#
# COMPACT_ATOMS: atom_id res chain seq x y z
N MET A 1 46.13 5.54 -9.25
CA MET A 1 46.41 4.19 -9.80
C MET A 1 45.78 4.11 -11.18
N ILE A 2 46.61 4.16 -12.22
CA ILE A 2 46.18 4.20 -13.63
C ILE A 2 46.21 2.78 -14.19
N ARG A 3 45.13 2.39 -14.87
CA ARG A 3 44.98 1.12 -15.62
C ARG A 3 46.02 1.03 -16.74
N GLN A 4 46.58 -0.17 -16.98
CA GLN A 4 47.10 -0.53 -18.30
C GLN A 4 46.70 -1.96 -18.71
N LYS A 5 46.49 -2.07 -20.02
CA LYS A 5 45.76 -3.07 -20.79
C LYS A 5 46.54 -4.38 -20.96
N ILE A 6 45.76 -5.41 -21.23
CA ILE A 6 46.10 -6.70 -21.84
C ILE A 6 46.88 -6.49 -23.15
N ASP A 7 47.93 -7.28 -23.37
CA ASP A 7 48.40 -7.59 -24.72
C ASP A 7 48.50 -9.10 -24.93
N ARG A 8 47.94 -9.57 -26.05
CA ARG A 8 47.88 -10.96 -26.50
C ARG A 8 48.97 -11.20 -27.53
N GLY A 9 49.59 -12.38 -27.49
CA GLY A 9 50.21 -13.00 -28.67
C GLY A 9 51.70 -12.79 -28.82
N GLY A 10 52.50 -13.66 -28.19
CA GLY A 10 53.91 -13.88 -28.52
C GLY A 10 54.09 -15.34 -28.93
N GLN A 11 54.33 -15.58 -30.21
CA GLN A 11 54.51 -16.88 -30.84
C GLN A 11 55.65 -17.68 -30.16
N TYR A 12 55.35 -18.88 -29.65
CA TYR A 12 56.39 -19.87 -29.37
C TYR A 12 56.96 -20.39 -30.70
N ARG A 13 57.98 -19.69 -31.23
CA ARG A 13 58.89 -20.28 -32.23
C ARG A 13 59.69 -21.38 -31.55
N ARG A 14 59.28 -22.64 -31.71
CA ARG A 14 60.17 -23.77 -31.46
C ARG A 14 61.27 -23.72 -32.51
N GLN A 15 62.51 -23.50 -32.08
CA GLN A 15 63.70 -23.74 -32.90
C GLN A 15 63.71 -25.23 -33.27
N VAL A 16 63.37 -25.52 -34.52
CA VAL A 16 63.70 -26.81 -35.13
C VAL A 16 65.17 -26.72 -35.51
N SER A 17 66.06 -27.32 -34.72
CA SER A 17 67.42 -27.60 -35.15
C SER A 17 67.38 -28.71 -36.20
N ALA A 18 67.05 -28.33 -37.43
CA ALA A 18 67.29 -29.18 -38.59
C ALA A 18 68.81 -29.42 -38.64
N ARG A 19 69.25 -30.63 -38.27
CA ARG A 19 70.59 -31.08 -38.63
C ARG A 19 70.69 -31.02 -40.16
N PRO A 20 71.77 -30.46 -40.74
CA PRO A 20 71.92 -30.42 -42.17
C PRO A 20 71.96 -31.85 -42.69
N THR A 21 70.95 -32.25 -43.45
CA THR A 21 71.06 -33.40 -44.34
C THR A 21 72.02 -32.99 -45.44
N THR A 22 73.18 -33.63 -45.48
CA THR A 22 74.10 -33.58 -46.61
C THR A 22 73.31 -33.80 -47.90
N SER A 23 73.49 -32.91 -48.88
CA SER A 23 72.91 -33.08 -50.20
C SER A 23 73.44 -34.36 -50.82
N PHE A 24 72.56 -35.24 -51.29
CA PHE A 24 72.90 -36.39 -52.13
C PHE A 24 73.29 -35.94 -53.56
N ALA A 25 74.17 -34.94 -53.68
CA ALA A 25 74.63 -34.39 -54.94
C ALA A 25 76.16 -34.43 -55.03
N SER A 26 76.76 -35.60 -54.81
CA SER A 26 78.15 -35.88 -55.20
C SER A 26 78.50 -37.38 -55.12
N ALA A 27 77.70 -38.23 -55.76
CA ALA A 27 78.18 -39.55 -56.17
C ALA A 27 77.35 -40.02 -57.37
N ALA A 28 77.80 -39.72 -58.58
CA ALA A 28 77.38 -40.46 -59.75
C ALA A 28 78.00 -41.87 -59.67
N PRO A 29 77.22 -42.96 -59.73
CA PRO A 29 77.76 -44.24 -60.12
C PRO A 29 77.66 -44.34 -61.64
N VAL A 30 78.85 -44.49 -62.23
CA VAL A 30 79.11 -45.04 -63.55
C VAL A 30 78.16 -46.21 -63.85
N THR A 31 77.66 -46.24 -65.08
CA THR A 31 76.88 -47.33 -65.69
C THR A 31 77.42 -48.71 -65.29
N GLY A 32 76.67 -49.44 -64.47
CA GLY A 32 76.95 -50.82 -64.07
C GLY A 32 75.64 -51.53 -63.71
N SER A 33 75.47 -52.75 -64.21
CA SER A 33 74.29 -53.61 -63.96
C SER A 33 74.06 -53.85 -62.47
N ILE A 34 72.85 -53.59 -61.98
CA ILE A 34 72.45 -53.88 -60.59
C ILE A 34 72.12 -55.38 -60.49
N ASP A 35 72.90 -56.12 -59.71
CA ASP A 35 72.61 -57.52 -59.36
C ASP A 35 71.46 -57.58 -58.32
N PRO A 36 70.35 -58.25 -58.64
CA PRO A 36 69.19 -58.39 -57.74
C PRO A 36 69.48 -59.20 -56.46
N GLN A 37 70.60 -59.92 -56.36
CA GLN A 37 71.04 -60.60 -55.14
C GLN A 37 72.09 -59.82 -54.33
N SER A 38 72.42 -58.59 -54.72
CA SER A 38 73.42 -57.82 -53.98
C SER A 38 72.95 -57.46 -52.57
N ASN A 39 73.81 -57.72 -51.57
CA ASN A 39 73.59 -57.31 -50.18
C ASN A 39 73.30 -55.80 -50.04
N ALA A 40 73.78 -54.98 -50.97
CA ALA A 40 73.52 -53.55 -51.03
C ALA A 40 72.04 -53.22 -51.31
N LEU A 41 71.37 -53.96 -52.20
CA LEU A 41 69.95 -53.78 -52.50
C LEU A 41 69.07 -54.21 -51.31
N ILE A 42 69.40 -55.35 -50.68
CA ILE A 42 68.69 -55.85 -49.49
C ILE A 42 68.84 -54.90 -48.31
N GLN A 43 70.05 -54.39 -48.05
CA GLN A 43 70.29 -53.38 -47.02
C GLN A 43 69.57 -52.06 -47.33
N GLY A 44 69.52 -51.64 -48.60
CA GLY A 44 68.77 -50.47 -49.06
C GLY A 44 67.25 -50.60 -48.85
N LEU A 45 66.65 -51.75 -49.17
CA LEU A 45 65.22 -52.03 -48.95
C LEU A 45 64.87 -52.14 -47.45
N THR A 46 65.76 -52.73 -46.65
CA THR A 46 65.56 -52.85 -45.20
C THR A 46 65.64 -51.48 -44.52
N SER A 47 66.58 -50.63 -44.93
CA SER A 47 66.68 -49.26 -44.43
C SER A 47 65.53 -48.36 -44.92
N PHE A 48 65.05 -48.57 -46.16
CA PHE A 48 63.85 -47.90 -46.68
C PHE A 48 62.58 -48.27 -45.89
N THR A 49 62.35 -49.57 -45.63
CA THR A 49 61.19 -50.03 -44.84
C THR A 49 61.24 -49.59 -43.38
N GLN A 50 62.43 -49.57 -42.76
CA GLN A 50 62.61 -49.02 -41.41
C GLN A 50 62.37 -47.50 -41.35
N SER A 51 62.81 -46.77 -42.38
CA SER A 51 62.56 -45.32 -42.51
C SER A 51 61.06 -45.02 -42.72
N LEU A 52 60.38 -45.79 -43.58
CA LEU A 52 58.93 -45.71 -43.77
C LEU A 52 58.15 -46.04 -42.49
N ALA A 53 58.53 -47.10 -41.77
CA ALA A 53 57.93 -47.42 -40.49
C ALA A 53 58.18 -46.32 -39.44
N GLY A 54 59.35 -45.68 -39.47
CA GLY A 54 59.67 -44.50 -38.65
C GLY A 54 58.82 -43.28 -38.98
N ALA A 55 58.64 -42.97 -40.27
CA ALA A 55 57.81 -41.87 -40.75
C ALA A 55 56.32 -42.09 -40.44
N VAL A 56 55.82 -43.32 -40.63
CA VAL A 56 54.44 -43.69 -40.28
C VAL A 56 54.21 -43.59 -38.77
N ARG A 57 55.17 -44.03 -37.93
CA ARG A 57 55.08 -43.85 -36.47
C ARG A 57 55.09 -42.37 -36.07
N GLN A 58 55.97 -41.56 -36.67
CA GLN A 58 55.99 -40.12 -36.42
C GLN A 58 54.69 -39.43 -36.84
N GLN A 59 54.11 -39.81 -37.98
CA GLN A 59 52.84 -39.27 -38.45
C GLN A 59 51.67 -39.70 -37.56
N GLN A 60 51.62 -40.97 -37.14
CA GLN A 60 50.62 -41.47 -36.18
C GLN A 60 50.74 -40.76 -34.84
N GLN A 61 51.97 -40.52 -34.37
CA GLN A 61 52.23 -39.84 -33.11
C GLN A 61 51.88 -38.34 -33.17
N ALA A 62 52.22 -37.65 -34.27
CA ALA A 62 51.81 -36.27 -34.50
C ALA A 62 50.28 -36.12 -34.61
N THR A 63 49.60 -37.10 -35.24
CA THR A 63 48.13 -37.13 -35.33
C THR A 63 47.50 -37.38 -33.97
N PHE A 64 48.06 -38.29 -33.17
CA PHE A 64 47.64 -38.54 -31.79
C PHE A 64 47.83 -37.31 -30.91
N GLU A 65 49.00 -36.66 -30.96
CA GLU A 65 49.29 -35.44 -30.19
C GLU A 65 48.36 -34.29 -30.57
N THR A 66 48.06 -34.11 -31.85
CA THR A 66 47.12 -33.08 -32.34
C THR A 66 45.68 -33.37 -31.86
N GLN A 67 45.24 -34.62 -31.94
CA GLN A 67 43.92 -35.02 -31.43
C GLN A 67 43.86 -34.95 -29.90
N ALA A 68 44.94 -35.22 -29.18
CA ALA A 68 45.01 -35.11 -27.73
C ALA A 68 44.93 -33.65 -27.24
N LEU A 69 45.62 -32.72 -27.92
CA LEU A 69 45.51 -31.29 -27.63
C LEU A 69 44.10 -30.75 -27.91
N THR A 70 43.51 -31.19 -29.03
CA THR A 70 42.12 -30.84 -29.38
C THR A 70 41.13 -31.40 -28.36
N ALA A 71 41.31 -32.66 -27.95
CA ALA A 71 40.51 -33.30 -26.90
C ALA A 71 40.56 -32.54 -25.58
N GLN A 72 41.76 -32.10 -25.17
CA GLN A 72 41.94 -31.36 -23.92
C GLN A 72 41.27 -29.97 -23.97
N ALA A 73 41.39 -29.26 -25.09
CA ALA A 73 40.70 -27.98 -25.29
C ALA A 73 39.17 -28.15 -25.34
N ASN A 74 38.69 -29.21 -26.00
CA ASN A 74 37.27 -29.52 -26.07
C ASN A 74 36.71 -29.99 -24.71
N MET A 75 37.53 -30.66 -23.89
CA MET A 75 37.17 -31.05 -22.52
C MET A 75 36.89 -29.86 -21.62
N SER A 76 37.72 -28.83 -21.66
CA SER A 76 37.49 -27.62 -20.86
C SER A 76 36.27 -26.83 -21.36
N ALA A 77 36.08 -26.74 -22.69
CA ALA A 77 34.93 -26.09 -23.29
C ALA A 77 33.61 -26.83 -22.98
N TYR A 78 33.62 -28.17 -23.04
CA TYR A 78 32.50 -29.02 -22.67
C TYR A 78 32.11 -28.80 -21.21
N LYS A 79 33.06 -28.95 -20.27
CA LYS A 79 32.78 -28.78 -18.83
C LYS A 79 32.19 -27.40 -18.54
N LYS A 80 32.68 -26.35 -19.21
CA LYS A 80 32.16 -25.00 -19.05
C LYS A 80 30.71 -24.86 -19.55
N GLU A 81 30.42 -25.26 -20.79
CA GLU A 81 29.07 -25.12 -21.37
C GLU A 81 28.07 -26.05 -20.68
N ALA A 82 28.49 -27.24 -20.26
CA ALA A 82 27.68 -28.15 -19.48
C ALA A 82 27.34 -27.60 -18.09
N SER A 83 28.30 -26.98 -17.39
CA SER A 83 28.02 -26.28 -16.13
C SER A 83 27.06 -25.11 -16.34
N GLU A 84 27.27 -24.28 -17.36
CA GLU A 84 26.37 -23.16 -17.67
C GLU A 84 24.94 -23.65 -18.01
N TYR A 85 24.81 -24.78 -18.70
CA TYR A 85 23.50 -25.38 -18.96
C TYR A 85 22.82 -25.82 -17.65
N LEU A 86 23.53 -26.58 -16.81
CA LEU A 86 22.97 -27.11 -15.55
C LEU A 86 22.62 -25.99 -14.56
N ASP A 87 23.47 -24.97 -14.44
CA ASP A 87 23.24 -23.81 -13.54
C ASP A 87 22.02 -22.96 -13.94
N ASN A 88 21.67 -22.95 -15.23
CA ASN A 88 20.55 -22.17 -15.77
C ASN A 88 19.26 -23.00 -15.98
N THR A 89 19.22 -24.23 -15.46
CA THR A 89 18.01 -25.06 -15.57
C THR A 89 16.85 -24.45 -14.75
N PRO A 90 15.64 -24.28 -15.32
CA PRO A 90 14.53 -23.61 -14.65
C PRO A 90 14.05 -24.30 -13.36
N ASP A 91 14.28 -25.61 -13.25
CA ASP A 91 13.92 -26.49 -12.15
C ASP A 91 15.07 -26.73 -11.18
N GLY A 92 16.24 -26.11 -11.40
CA GLY A 92 17.40 -26.17 -10.51
C GLY A 92 17.93 -27.58 -10.25
N GLY A 93 17.67 -28.54 -11.14
CA GLY A 93 18.10 -29.93 -11.01
C GLY A 93 17.06 -30.93 -10.50
N LEU A 94 15.82 -30.51 -10.30
CA LEU A 94 14.71 -31.38 -9.85
C LEU A 94 13.94 -32.06 -10.98
N GLY A 95 14.32 -31.83 -12.23
CA GLY A 95 13.72 -32.43 -13.42
C GLY A 95 14.11 -33.89 -13.64
N ASP A 96 13.60 -34.47 -14.73
CA ASP A 96 13.90 -35.84 -15.12
C ASP A 96 15.40 -35.98 -15.47
N ALA A 97 16.09 -36.88 -14.78
CA ALA A 97 17.50 -37.19 -15.02
C ALA A 97 17.76 -37.60 -16.48
N GLY A 98 16.77 -38.22 -17.14
CA GLY A 98 16.85 -38.58 -18.56
C GLY A 98 16.97 -37.37 -19.48
N GLN A 99 16.29 -36.26 -19.17
CA GLN A 99 16.33 -35.04 -19.98
C GLN A 99 17.69 -34.34 -19.90
N TYR A 100 18.27 -34.25 -18.69
CA TYR A 100 19.61 -33.67 -18.53
C TYR A 100 20.67 -34.53 -19.22
N GLN A 101 20.56 -35.86 -19.14
CA GLN A 101 21.46 -36.78 -19.82
C GLN A 101 21.36 -36.66 -21.35
N GLU A 102 20.17 -36.40 -21.90
CA GLU A 102 19.99 -36.21 -23.34
C GLU A 102 20.71 -34.95 -23.85
N GLU A 103 20.54 -33.82 -23.16
CA GLU A 103 21.19 -32.55 -23.52
C GLU A 103 22.71 -32.60 -23.32
N LEU A 104 23.18 -33.19 -22.22
CA LEU A 104 24.62 -33.46 -22.01
C LEU A 104 25.18 -34.40 -23.09
N GLY A 105 24.37 -35.34 -23.59
CA GLY A 105 24.70 -36.20 -24.73
C GLY A 105 24.82 -35.45 -26.06
N LYS A 106 23.98 -34.41 -26.29
CA LYS A 106 24.09 -33.51 -27.45
C LYS A 106 25.37 -32.67 -27.38
N LEU A 107 25.69 -32.11 -26.21
CA LEU A 107 26.95 -31.39 -25.98
C LEU A 107 28.17 -32.30 -26.14
N HIS A 108 28.09 -33.54 -25.67
CA HIS A 108 29.18 -34.51 -25.82
C HIS A 108 29.48 -34.78 -27.31
N LYS A 109 28.44 -34.99 -28.12
CA LYS A 109 28.58 -35.15 -29.58
C LYS A 109 29.17 -33.91 -30.26
N LYS A 110 28.75 -32.71 -29.83
CA LYS A 110 29.27 -31.43 -30.36
C LYS A 110 30.80 -31.30 -30.19
N TYR A 111 31.33 -31.71 -29.04
CA TYR A 111 32.74 -31.49 -28.71
C TYR A 111 33.69 -32.64 -29.06
N PHE A 112 33.22 -33.89 -29.11
CA PHE A 112 34.11 -35.05 -29.23
C PHE A 112 33.86 -35.93 -30.46
N SER A 113 32.88 -35.61 -31.32
CA SER A 113 32.59 -36.39 -32.54
C SER A 113 33.74 -36.44 -33.56
N SER A 114 34.64 -35.44 -33.55
CA SER A 114 35.79 -35.36 -34.46
C SER A 114 36.99 -36.21 -34.02
N ILE A 115 36.95 -36.84 -32.85
CA ILE A 115 38.04 -37.64 -32.31
C ILE A 115 37.89 -39.10 -32.77
N MET A 116 38.79 -39.51 -33.65
CA MET A 116 38.72 -40.82 -34.32
C MET A 116 39.61 -41.89 -33.64
N HIS A 117 40.58 -41.47 -32.82
CA HIS A 117 41.51 -42.41 -32.18
C HIS A 117 40.88 -43.14 -30.98
N GLY A 118 40.75 -44.46 -31.07
CA GLY A 118 40.01 -45.30 -30.10
C GLY A 118 40.41 -45.09 -28.63
N ARG A 119 41.72 -45.12 -28.31
CA ARG A 119 42.21 -44.91 -26.93
C ARG A 119 41.91 -43.51 -26.37
N LEU A 120 41.89 -42.48 -27.23
CA LEU A 120 41.56 -41.12 -26.80
C LEU A 120 40.06 -41.01 -26.53
N LYS A 121 39.25 -41.59 -27.41
CA LYS A 121 37.79 -41.62 -27.26
C LYS A 121 37.35 -42.32 -25.97
N GLU A 122 37.93 -43.46 -25.66
CA GLU A 122 37.64 -44.19 -24.41
C GLU A 122 38.01 -43.37 -23.17
N ARG A 123 39.20 -42.77 -23.15
CA ARG A 123 39.64 -41.91 -22.04
C ARG A 123 38.70 -40.72 -21.82
N ILE A 124 38.28 -40.07 -22.91
CA ILE A 124 37.39 -38.91 -22.88
C ILE A 124 36.01 -39.29 -22.33
N ASN A 125 35.43 -40.38 -22.85
CA ASN A 125 34.13 -40.86 -22.38
C ASN A 125 34.16 -41.15 -20.87
N THR A 126 35.17 -41.88 -20.39
CA THR A 126 35.30 -42.18 -18.96
C THR A 126 35.41 -40.92 -18.10
N GLU A 127 36.17 -39.92 -18.53
CA GLU A 127 36.33 -38.67 -17.79
C GLU A 127 35.04 -37.83 -17.77
N ILE A 128 34.30 -37.82 -18.88
CA ILE A 128 33.04 -37.08 -19.00
C ILE A 128 31.91 -37.77 -18.26
N ASP A 129 31.80 -39.08 -18.34
CA ASP A 129 30.78 -39.84 -17.62
C ASP A 129 30.97 -39.68 -16.11
N ALA A 130 32.21 -39.75 -15.63
CA ALA A 130 32.54 -39.49 -14.22
C ALA A 130 32.20 -38.04 -13.81
N TRP A 131 32.51 -37.06 -14.66
CA TRP A 131 32.22 -35.65 -14.39
C TRP A 131 30.71 -35.37 -14.37
N ASN A 132 29.97 -35.83 -15.39
CA ASN A 132 28.52 -35.69 -15.50
C ASN A 132 27.80 -36.31 -14.31
N THR A 133 28.17 -37.54 -13.94
CA THR A 133 27.57 -38.24 -12.80
C THR A 133 27.82 -37.48 -11.49
N GLY A 134 29.05 -37.00 -11.26
CA GLY A 134 29.38 -36.23 -10.07
C GLY A 134 28.66 -34.87 -10.00
N HIS A 135 28.58 -34.13 -11.11
CA HIS A 135 27.92 -32.83 -11.15
C HIS A 135 26.39 -32.93 -11.05
N LEU A 136 25.76 -33.87 -11.77
CA LEU A 136 24.32 -34.11 -11.68
C LEU A 136 23.91 -34.54 -10.27
N GLY A 137 24.69 -35.45 -9.65
CA GLY A 137 24.46 -35.86 -8.27
C GLY A 137 24.55 -34.69 -7.29
N ALA A 138 25.55 -33.82 -7.44
CA ALA A 138 25.70 -32.63 -6.60
C ALA A 138 24.58 -31.61 -6.80
N LEU A 139 24.13 -31.39 -8.05
CA LEU A 139 23.02 -30.53 -8.40
C LEU A 139 21.72 -31.00 -7.73
N GLN A 140 21.39 -32.29 -7.88
CA GLN A 140 20.19 -32.90 -7.29
C GLN A 140 20.21 -32.86 -5.75
N GLN A 141 21.37 -33.11 -5.14
CA GLN A 141 21.53 -33.00 -3.69
C GLN A 141 21.34 -31.57 -3.19
N ASN A 142 21.90 -30.58 -3.88
CA ASN A 142 21.72 -29.16 -3.54
C ASN A 142 20.26 -28.71 -3.72
N ALA A 143 19.59 -29.16 -4.78
CA ALA A 143 18.19 -28.82 -5.04
C ALA A 143 17.26 -29.42 -3.98
N ALA A 144 17.47 -30.69 -3.62
CA ALA A 144 16.75 -31.35 -2.53
C ALA A 144 17.01 -30.67 -1.19
N ALA A 145 18.27 -30.30 -0.89
CA ALA A 145 18.61 -29.56 0.32
C ALA A 145 17.90 -28.19 0.38
N LYS A 146 17.81 -27.49 -0.76
CA LYS A 146 17.09 -26.21 -0.85
C LYS A 146 15.60 -26.36 -0.63
N GLN A 147 14.94 -27.37 -1.23
CA GLN A 147 13.52 -27.64 -0.99
C GLN A 147 13.24 -28.01 0.46
N ARG A 148 14.11 -28.83 1.08
CA ARG A 148 13.99 -29.19 2.50
C ARG A 148 14.13 -27.98 3.41
N LEU A 149 15.08 -27.09 3.09
CA LEU A 149 15.26 -25.82 3.79
C LEU A 149 14.01 -24.94 3.65
N GLU A 150 13.49 -24.73 2.44
CA GLU A 150 12.26 -23.96 2.20
C GLU A 150 11.04 -24.55 2.92
N LEU A 151 10.89 -25.87 2.91
CA LEU A 151 9.84 -26.57 3.64
C LEU A 151 9.97 -26.33 5.15
N GLY A 152 11.19 -26.46 5.70
CA GLY A 152 11.47 -26.20 7.10
C GLY A 152 11.17 -24.76 7.52
N GLN A 153 11.53 -23.78 6.68
CA GLN A 153 11.22 -22.38 6.89
C GLN A 153 9.72 -22.14 6.98
N ASN A 154 8.95 -22.65 5.99
CA ASN A 154 7.50 -22.48 5.95
C ASN A 154 6.82 -23.12 7.17
N VAL A 155 7.25 -24.31 7.58
CA VAL A 155 6.72 -25.00 8.76
C VAL A 155 7.00 -24.20 10.02
N LEU A 156 8.23 -23.74 10.21
CA LEU A 156 8.62 -22.96 11.39
C LEU A 156 7.87 -21.62 11.44
N GLU A 157 7.80 -20.88 10.34
CA GLU A 157 7.09 -19.60 10.26
C GLU A 157 5.61 -19.76 10.59
N THR A 158 4.92 -20.68 9.89
CA THR A 158 3.49 -20.93 10.08
C THR A 158 3.17 -21.32 11.52
N LYS A 159 3.93 -22.26 12.10
CA LYS A 159 3.66 -22.75 13.46
C LYS A 159 3.98 -21.72 14.53
N VAL A 160 5.04 -20.94 14.34
CA VAL A 160 5.39 -19.86 15.26
C VAL A 160 4.30 -18.78 15.26
N GLU A 161 3.76 -18.41 14.09
CA GLU A 161 2.66 -17.46 13.98
C GLU A 161 1.36 -17.99 14.61
N GLU A 162 0.97 -19.23 14.29
CA GLU A 162 -0.21 -19.89 14.85
C GLU A 162 -0.17 -19.92 16.38
N LEU A 163 0.93 -20.42 16.95
CA LEU A 163 1.11 -20.50 18.40
C LEU A 163 1.21 -19.11 19.04
N GLY A 164 1.83 -18.15 18.35
CA GLY A 164 1.89 -16.76 18.81
C GLY A 164 0.49 -16.16 18.95
N ALA A 165 -0.37 -16.37 17.95
CA ALA A 165 -1.74 -15.89 17.96
C ALA A 165 -2.59 -16.56 19.06
N LEU A 166 -2.40 -17.86 19.32
CA LEU A 166 -3.08 -18.56 20.41
C LEU A 166 -2.65 -18.03 21.79
N LEU A 167 -1.35 -17.75 21.97
CA LEU A 167 -0.83 -17.15 23.20
C LEU A 167 -1.39 -15.73 23.42
N ASP A 168 -1.43 -14.91 22.37
CA ASP A 168 -1.96 -13.53 22.43
C ASP A 168 -3.47 -13.51 22.76
N LYS A 169 -4.22 -14.52 22.33
CA LYS A 169 -5.64 -14.70 22.68
C LYS A 169 -5.86 -15.32 24.06
N GLY A 170 -4.79 -15.78 24.73
CA GLY A 170 -4.86 -16.46 26.02
C GLY A 170 -5.43 -17.88 25.96
N GLU A 171 -5.49 -18.48 24.77
CA GLU A 171 -6.00 -19.84 24.55
C GLU A 171 -4.99 -20.91 24.99
N ILE A 172 -3.70 -20.57 24.95
CA ILE A 172 -2.60 -21.37 25.52
C ILE A 172 -1.80 -20.53 26.51
N ASN A 173 -1.18 -21.20 27.49
CA ASN A 173 -0.28 -20.55 28.43
C ASN A 173 1.18 -20.56 27.95
N GLN A 174 2.06 -19.83 28.64
CA GLN A 174 3.46 -19.70 28.28
C GLN A 174 4.23 -21.04 28.27
N ASP A 175 3.88 -21.96 29.17
CA ASP A 175 4.58 -23.25 29.27
C ASP A 175 4.18 -24.19 28.13
N GLN A 176 2.90 -24.20 27.76
CA GLN A 176 2.39 -24.89 26.57
C GLN A 176 3.03 -24.35 25.30
N TYR A 177 3.10 -23.02 25.16
CA TYR A 177 3.79 -22.39 24.04
C TYR A 177 5.27 -22.84 23.95
N ASN A 178 5.99 -22.82 25.07
CA ASN A 178 7.40 -23.22 25.08
C ASN A 178 7.61 -24.69 24.66
N GLN A 179 6.73 -25.59 25.12
CA GLN A 179 6.78 -27.01 24.76
C GLN A 179 6.51 -27.24 23.28
N GLU A 180 5.45 -26.64 22.74
CA GLU A 180 5.05 -26.82 21.35
C GLU A 180 6.06 -26.22 20.38
N ILE A 181 6.58 -25.02 20.69
CA ILE A 181 7.66 -24.40 19.91
C ILE A 181 8.93 -25.27 19.94
N GLY A 182 9.30 -25.78 21.12
CA GLY A 182 10.43 -26.70 21.25
C GLY A 182 10.25 -27.95 20.38
N ALA A 183 9.04 -28.53 20.34
CA ALA A 183 8.72 -29.69 19.51
C ALA A 183 8.77 -29.40 18.01
N VAL A 184 8.28 -28.24 17.57
CA VAL A 184 8.32 -27.83 16.15
C VAL A 184 9.77 -27.63 15.68
N PHE A 185 10.59 -26.95 16.48
CA PHE A 185 12.01 -26.75 16.17
C PHE A 185 12.80 -28.07 16.19
N LYS A 186 12.46 -28.97 17.11
CA LYS A 186 13.02 -30.33 17.13
C LYS A 186 12.63 -31.11 15.87
N TYR A 187 11.37 -31.04 15.46
CA TYR A 187 10.89 -31.67 14.22
C TYR A 187 11.61 -31.14 12.98
N ALA A 188 11.82 -29.82 12.88
CA ALA A 188 12.57 -29.25 11.76
C ALA A 188 14.03 -29.75 11.68
N ARG A 189 14.66 -30.04 12.82
CA ARG A 189 16.02 -30.57 12.89
C ARG A 189 16.10 -32.08 12.66
N GLU A 190 15.21 -32.84 13.29
CA GLU A 190 15.32 -34.30 13.39
C GLU A 190 14.49 -35.07 12.34
N SER A 191 13.51 -34.41 11.68
CA SER A 191 12.70 -35.06 10.65
C SER A 191 13.52 -35.38 9.41
N GLU A 192 13.43 -36.62 8.91
CA GLU A 192 14.05 -37.04 7.64
C GLU A 192 13.56 -36.22 6.44
N ALA A 193 12.34 -35.65 6.53
CA ALA A 193 11.75 -34.84 5.47
C ALA A 193 12.31 -33.41 5.42
N ILE A 194 12.83 -32.87 6.53
CA ILE A 194 13.28 -31.47 6.63
C ILE A 194 14.78 -31.41 6.95
N ALA A 195 15.23 -32.10 7.99
CA ALA A 195 16.65 -32.28 8.37
C ALA A 195 17.48 -30.98 8.32
N MET A 196 16.96 -29.88 8.87
CA MET A 196 17.69 -28.61 8.91
C MET A 196 18.92 -28.71 9.82
N SER A 197 20.02 -28.07 9.41
CA SER A 197 21.23 -28.01 10.23
C SER A 197 21.01 -27.16 11.49
N GLU A 198 21.79 -27.41 12.54
CA GLU A 198 21.76 -26.59 13.77
C GLU A 198 21.98 -25.09 13.50
N GLU A 199 22.83 -24.79 12.53
CA GLU A 199 23.13 -23.41 12.12
C GLU A 199 21.93 -22.78 11.43
N ASP A 200 21.26 -23.50 10.52
CA ASP A 200 20.07 -23.00 9.82
C ASP A 200 18.91 -22.78 10.78
N VAL A 201 18.64 -23.75 11.66
CA VAL A 201 17.58 -23.64 12.68
C VAL A 201 17.83 -22.44 13.60
N GLY A 202 19.08 -22.20 14.01
CA GLY A 202 19.44 -21.05 14.85
C GLY A 202 19.33 -19.71 14.14
N ARG A 203 19.76 -19.62 12.88
CA ARG A 203 19.56 -18.40 12.07
C ARG A 203 18.08 -18.11 11.87
N PHE A 204 17.26 -19.14 11.62
CA PHE A 204 15.82 -18.99 11.47
C PHE A 204 15.13 -18.61 12.79
N ALA A 205 15.52 -19.16 13.93
CA ALA A 205 14.99 -18.77 15.24
C ALA A 205 15.19 -17.27 15.50
N ILE A 206 16.37 -16.74 15.20
CA ILE A 206 16.69 -15.31 15.36
C ILE A 206 15.86 -14.47 14.40
N GLN A 207 15.76 -14.87 13.13
CA GLN A 207 14.92 -14.18 12.15
C GLN A 207 13.46 -14.15 12.60
N LEU A 208 12.90 -15.28 13.03
CA LEU A 208 11.53 -15.37 13.51
C LEU A 208 11.30 -14.55 14.79
N GLN A 209 12.29 -14.46 15.68
CA GLN A 209 12.24 -13.58 16.85
C GLN A 209 12.23 -12.10 16.44
N GLU A 210 13.07 -11.72 15.47
CA GLU A 210 13.06 -10.38 14.88
C GLU A 210 11.71 -10.10 14.21
N LEU A 211 11.10 -11.07 13.55
CA LEU A 211 9.77 -10.90 12.95
C LEU A 211 8.68 -10.76 14.02
N ASN A 212 8.72 -11.53 15.09
CA ASN A 212 7.64 -11.50 16.08
C ASN A 212 7.62 -10.23 16.95
N GLY A 213 8.68 -9.44 17.02
CA GLY A 213 8.75 -8.01 17.41
C GLY A 213 8.03 -7.51 18.69
N ARG A 214 7.37 -8.36 19.46
CA ARG A 214 6.72 -8.09 20.75
C ARG A 214 6.70 -9.29 21.67
N ASN A 215 6.81 -10.50 21.15
CA ASN A 215 6.71 -11.69 21.96
C ASN A 215 8.11 -12.22 22.30
N PRO A 216 8.63 -12.00 23.52
CA PRO A 216 9.84 -12.66 23.98
C PRO A 216 9.64 -14.18 24.11
N ALA A 217 8.43 -14.71 23.95
CA ALA A 217 8.13 -16.13 24.16
C ALA A 217 8.97 -17.06 23.27
N LEU A 218 9.20 -16.72 22.00
CA LEU A 218 10.03 -17.55 21.12
C LEU A 218 11.49 -17.56 21.61
N ALA A 219 12.06 -16.38 21.89
CA ALA A 219 13.38 -16.27 22.51
C ALA A 219 13.45 -16.99 23.86
N LYS A 220 12.42 -16.89 24.70
CA LYS A 220 12.32 -17.55 26.01
C LYS A 220 12.22 -19.07 25.89
N ALA A 221 11.51 -19.57 24.88
CA ALA A 221 11.40 -21.00 24.60
C ALA A 221 12.72 -21.60 24.10
N LEU A 222 13.51 -20.83 23.35
CA LEU A 222 14.67 -21.33 22.63
C LEU A 222 16.04 -20.90 23.21
N GLU A 223 16.11 -19.89 24.06
CA GLU A 223 17.39 -19.36 24.59
C GLU A 223 18.21 -20.39 25.39
N ASN A 224 17.56 -21.41 25.94
CA ASN A 224 18.20 -22.49 26.69
C ASN A 224 18.17 -23.83 25.94
N SER A 225 17.65 -23.85 24.71
CA SER A 225 17.47 -25.07 23.93
C SER A 225 18.81 -25.61 23.41
N GLU A 226 19.06 -26.90 23.64
CA GLU A 226 20.20 -27.62 23.05
C GLU A 226 20.08 -27.80 21.53
N LEU A 227 18.91 -27.45 20.97
CA LEU A 227 18.69 -27.46 19.53
C LEU A 227 19.50 -26.38 18.80
N LEU A 228 20.01 -25.36 19.52
CA LEU A 228 20.69 -24.20 18.96
C LEU A 228 22.12 -24.04 19.48
N SER A 229 23.00 -23.52 18.63
CA SER A 229 24.38 -23.19 19.01
C SER A 229 24.43 -22.14 20.12
N VAL A 230 25.53 -22.13 20.89
CA VAL A 230 25.74 -21.19 22.01
C VAL A 230 25.64 -19.74 21.55
N GLY A 231 26.16 -19.42 20.36
CA GLY A 231 26.11 -18.07 19.78
C GLY A 231 24.69 -17.61 19.45
N HIS A 232 23.85 -18.51 18.92
CA HIS A 232 22.46 -18.20 18.62
C HIS A 232 21.62 -18.02 19.89
N ARG A 233 21.84 -18.87 20.91
CA ARG A 233 21.23 -18.73 22.23
C ARG A 233 21.55 -17.39 22.90
N ALA A 234 22.82 -16.97 22.85
CA ALA A 234 23.23 -15.68 23.39
C ALA A 234 22.54 -14.50 22.69
N THR A 235 22.36 -14.58 21.36
CA THR A 235 21.64 -13.57 20.58
C THR A 235 20.16 -13.50 20.97
N LEU A 236 19.48 -14.64 21.07
CA LEU A 236 18.07 -14.69 21.49
C LEU A 236 17.89 -14.15 22.92
N LYS A 237 18.77 -14.51 23.84
CA LYS A 237 18.76 -13.99 25.22
C LYS A 237 18.92 -12.48 25.27
N LYS A 238 19.79 -11.92 24.42
CA LYS A 238 19.98 -10.47 24.29
C LYS A 238 18.72 -9.79 23.74
N GLN A 239 18.14 -10.31 22.66
CA GLN A 239 16.89 -9.79 22.07
C GLN A 239 15.73 -9.84 23.07
N ARG A 240 15.65 -10.91 23.89
CA ARG A 240 14.66 -11.02 24.97
C ARG A 240 14.84 -9.89 26.00
N ALA A 241 16.06 -9.73 26.51
CA ALA A 241 16.36 -8.70 27.51
C ALA A 241 16.06 -7.29 26.98
N GLU A 242 16.37 -7.02 25.71
CA GLU A 242 16.06 -5.74 25.05
C GLU A 242 14.54 -5.52 24.88
N ALA A 243 13.77 -6.56 24.54
CA ALA A 243 12.32 -6.49 24.40
C ALA A 243 11.59 -6.35 25.76
N GLU A 244 12.11 -6.99 26.82
CA GLU A 244 11.60 -6.93 28.19
C GLU A 244 11.97 -5.63 28.91
N ALA A 245 13.04 -4.95 28.49
CA ALA A 245 13.52 -3.72 29.13
C ALA A 245 12.62 -2.48 28.92
N MET A 246 11.83 -2.43 27.84
CA MET A 246 11.01 -1.27 27.51
C MET A 246 9.58 -1.41 28.03
N GLN A 247 9.16 -0.50 28.91
CA GLN A 247 7.80 -0.50 29.47
C GLN A 247 6.75 -0.21 28.38
N PRO A 248 5.51 -0.73 28.50
CA PRO A 248 4.45 -0.49 27.51
C PRO A 248 4.19 1.00 27.21
N ALA A 249 4.27 1.87 28.23
CA ALA A 249 4.11 3.32 28.07
C ALA A 249 5.28 3.97 27.30
N GLU A 250 6.52 3.56 27.55
CA GLU A 250 7.72 4.04 26.84
C GLU A 250 7.69 3.61 25.38
N ARG A 251 7.20 2.41 25.11
CA ARG A 251 6.98 1.88 23.77
C ARG A 251 5.97 2.73 23.01
N GLN A 252 4.82 3.02 23.62
CA GLN A 252 3.78 3.83 23.00
C GLN A 252 4.23 5.25 22.74
N LEU A 253 5.03 5.83 23.65
CA LEU A 253 5.69 7.12 23.43
C LEU A 253 6.62 7.07 22.21
N LYS A 254 7.49 6.06 22.12
CA LYS A 254 8.41 5.90 21.00
C LYS A 254 7.71 5.68 19.66
N GLN A 255 6.59 4.94 19.65
CA GLN A 255 5.77 4.78 18.45
C GLN A 255 5.21 6.12 17.98
N LEU A 256 4.65 6.92 18.89
CA LEU A 256 4.09 8.24 18.57
C LEU A 256 5.15 9.26 18.15
N GLU A 257 6.35 9.22 18.75
CA GLU A 257 7.49 10.08 18.37
C GLU A 257 7.96 9.79 16.94
N VAL A 258 7.92 8.53 16.52
CA VAL A 258 8.42 8.06 15.22
C VAL A 258 7.34 8.13 14.14
N GLN A 259 6.06 8.17 14.51
CA GLN A 259 4.91 8.20 13.60
C GLN A 259 4.96 9.32 12.53
N PRO A 260 5.30 10.59 12.83
CA PRO A 260 5.44 11.62 11.79
C PRO A 260 6.49 11.28 10.73
N THR A 261 7.56 10.59 11.14
CA THR A 261 8.62 10.15 10.22
C THR A 261 8.11 9.00 9.35
N ILE A 262 7.30 8.09 9.91
CA ILE A 262 6.63 7.01 9.16
C ILE A 262 5.70 7.62 8.11
N GLU A 263 4.81 8.54 8.50
CA GLU A 263 3.86 9.21 7.61
C GLU A 263 4.57 9.95 6.47
N LYS A 264 5.67 10.65 6.79
CA LYS A 264 6.52 11.31 5.79
C LYS A 264 7.16 10.30 4.84
N LEU A 265 7.76 9.23 5.33
CA LEU A 265 8.38 8.21 4.49
C LEU A 265 7.35 7.45 3.63
N MET A 266 6.14 7.22 4.16
CA MET A 266 5.03 6.63 3.40
C MET A 266 4.61 7.50 2.23
N SER A 267 4.39 8.80 2.46
CA SER A 267 4.01 9.74 1.41
C SER A 267 5.12 9.93 0.36
N GLN A 268 6.38 9.74 0.74
CA GLN A 268 7.55 9.80 -0.15
C GLN A 268 7.88 8.45 -0.81
N ASN A 269 7.13 7.39 -0.51
CA ASN A 269 7.40 6.04 -0.97
C ASN A 269 8.81 5.51 -0.61
N GLN A 270 9.27 5.83 0.61
CA GLN A 270 10.60 5.47 1.11
C GLN A 270 10.54 4.58 2.36
N LEU A 271 9.34 4.24 2.86
CA LEU A 271 9.22 3.32 3.98
C LEU A 271 9.56 1.90 3.53
N THR A 272 10.47 1.25 4.26
CA THR A 272 10.98 -0.08 3.94
C THR A 272 11.06 -0.93 5.19
N ARG A 273 11.04 -2.26 5.02
CA ARG A 273 11.25 -3.21 6.13
C ARG A 273 12.59 -3.02 6.82
N SER A 274 13.63 -2.62 6.07
CA SER A 274 14.96 -2.32 6.62
C SER A 274 14.96 -1.10 7.54
N TRP A 275 14.17 -0.08 7.24
CA TRP A 275 14.02 1.09 8.11
C TRP A 275 13.42 0.73 9.48
N PHE A 276 12.50 -0.24 9.52
CA PHE A 276 11.91 -0.71 10.77
C PHE A 276 12.80 -1.63 11.60
N LYS A 277 13.81 -2.31 11.00
CA LYS A 277 14.70 -3.26 11.70
C LYS A 277 15.20 -2.77 13.07
N PRO A 278 15.80 -1.57 13.21
CA PRO A 278 16.29 -1.09 14.51
C PRO A 278 15.17 -0.84 15.53
N TYR A 279 13.94 -0.58 15.10
CA TYR A 279 12.80 -0.35 15.99
C TYR A 279 12.12 -1.66 16.38
N VAL A 280 12.10 -2.63 15.48
CA VAL A 280 11.61 -3.99 15.75
C VAL A 280 12.55 -4.71 16.72
N ALA A 281 13.87 -4.60 16.52
CA ALA A 281 14.87 -5.14 17.45
C ALA A 281 14.72 -4.59 18.87
N LYS A 282 14.30 -3.32 19.01
CA LYS A 282 14.04 -2.66 20.30
C LYS A 282 12.63 -2.94 20.85
N GLY A 283 11.85 -3.80 20.20
CA GLY A 283 10.46 -4.10 20.59
C GLY A 283 9.50 -2.92 20.46
N ILE A 284 9.85 -1.88 19.68
CA ILE A 284 9.00 -0.70 19.47
C ILE A 284 7.86 -1.04 18.50
N PHE A 285 8.10 -1.81 17.44
CA PHE A 285 7.09 -2.28 16.49
C PHE A 285 7.15 -3.80 16.31
N THR A 286 6.00 -4.44 16.05
CA THR A 286 5.93 -5.84 15.58
C THR A 286 6.09 -5.94 14.07
N ALA A 287 6.47 -7.10 13.52
CA ALA A 287 6.38 -7.27 12.06
C ALA A 287 4.94 -7.13 11.55
N GLY A 288 3.92 -7.53 12.31
CA GLY A 288 2.52 -7.30 11.94
C GLY A 288 2.17 -5.81 11.80
N GLN A 289 2.66 -4.97 12.72
CA GLN A 289 2.52 -3.52 12.64
C GLN A 289 3.33 -2.93 11.47
N VAL A 290 4.56 -3.41 11.26
CA VAL A 290 5.39 -3.01 10.12
C VAL A 290 4.69 -3.36 8.81
N GLN A 291 4.16 -4.56 8.69
CA GLN A 291 3.46 -5.03 7.50
C GLN A 291 2.20 -4.21 7.25
N THR A 292 1.48 -3.83 8.31
CA THR A 292 0.34 -2.91 8.20
C THR A 292 0.75 -1.57 7.58
N TYR A 293 1.84 -0.95 8.03
CA TYR A 293 2.33 0.30 7.45
C TYR A 293 2.82 0.13 6.00
N LEU A 294 3.50 -0.97 5.68
CA LEU A 294 3.95 -1.25 4.31
C LEU A 294 2.75 -1.51 3.38
N ASN A 295 1.71 -2.21 3.84
CA ASN A 295 0.47 -2.41 3.10
C ASN A 295 -0.28 -1.09 2.90
N GLN A 296 -0.30 -0.22 3.91
CA GLN A 296 -0.86 1.13 3.78
C GLN A 296 -0.10 1.95 2.74
N GLN A 297 1.24 1.92 2.73
CA GLN A 297 2.04 2.57 1.69
C GLN A 297 1.71 2.00 0.30
N LYS A 298 1.58 0.67 0.17
CA LYS A 298 1.20 0.03 -1.09
C LYS A 298 -0.18 0.47 -1.56
N LYS A 299 -1.16 0.55 -0.65
CA LYS A 299 -2.50 1.08 -0.95
C LYS A 299 -2.44 2.54 -1.39
N LEU A 300 -1.63 3.37 -0.72
CA LEU A 300 -1.40 4.76 -1.13
C LEU A 300 -0.73 4.85 -2.52
N GLN A 301 0.16 3.93 -2.87
CA GLN A 301 0.74 3.84 -4.21
C GLN A 301 -0.30 3.41 -5.25
N GLU A 302 -1.14 2.43 -4.95
CA GLU A 302 -2.22 1.97 -5.83
C GLU A 302 -3.23 3.09 -6.07
N GLU A 303 -3.60 3.82 -5.02
CA GLU A 303 -4.43 5.02 -5.10
C GLU A 303 -3.73 6.13 -5.89
N ALA A 304 -2.45 6.42 -5.64
CA ALA A 304 -1.68 7.41 -6.39
C ALA A 304 -1.51 7.05 -7.87
N ALA A 305 -1.31 5.78 -8.20
CA ALA A 305 -1.24 5.28 -9.58
C ALA A 305 -2.60 5.37 -10.27
N THR A 306 -3.68 5.03 -9.56
CA THR A 306 -5.05 5.19 -10.06
C THR A 306 -5.38 6.67 -10.29
N ASN A 307 -4.98 7.53 -9.37
CA ASN A 307 -5.13 8.98 -9.45
C ASN A 307 -4.28 9.61 -10.57
N PHE A 308 -3.06 9.13 -10.79
CA PHE A 308 -2.21 9.53 -11.91
C PHE A 308 -2.81 9.07 -13.25
N ASN A 309 -3.34 7.84 -13.30
CA ASN A 309 -4.10 7.35 -14.44
C ASN A 309 -5.34 8.22 -14.69
N TYR A 310 -6.05 8.67 -13.66
CA TYR A 310 -7.16 9.62 -13.82
C TYR A 310 -6.71 10.96 -14.40
N LEU A 311 -5.57 11.52 -13.97
CA LEU A 311 -5.00 12.74 -14.56
C LEU A 311 -4.58 12.53 -16.03
N ALA A 312 -3.97 11.39 -16.35
CA ALA A 312 -3.54 11.03 -17.70
C ALA A 312 -4.74 10.77 -18.63
N ILE A 313 -5.78 10.09 -18.15
CA ILE A 313 -7.03 9.85 -18.86
C ILE A 313 -7.76 11.18 -19.09
N PHE A 314 -7.77 12.08 -18.10
CA PHE A 314 -8.30 13.45 -18.23
C PHE A 314 -7.51 14.31 -19.21
N GLY A 315 -6.19 14.10 -19.30
CA GLY A 315 -5.34 14.75 -20.29
C GLY A 315 -5.48 14.21 -21.73
N SER A 316 -6.06 13.02 -21.92
CA SER A 316 -6.08 12.30 -23.21
C SER A 316 -7.47 12.16 -23.86
N GLU A 317 -8.46 12.93 -23.42
CA GLU A 317 -9.83 12.95 -24.01
C GLU A 317 -10.63 11.64 -23.85
N ASN A 318 -10.17 10.74 -22.96
CA ASN A 318 -10.70 9.38 -22.79
C ASN A 318 -11.63 9.20 -21.58
N VAL A 319 -11.87 10.25 -20.78
CA VAL A 319 -12.67 10.16 -19.54
C VAL A 319 -14.09 9.68 -19.81
N LYS A 320 -14.67 10.06 -20.95
CA LYS A 320 -16.02 9.65 -21.38
C LYS A 320 -16.22 8.13 -21.51
N HIS A 321 -15.12 7.36 -21.58
CA HIS A 321 -15.13 5.91 -21.71
C HIS A 321 -14.97 5.17 -20.37
N LEU A 322 -14.73 5.89 -19.27
CA LEU A 322 -14.73 5.29 -17.92
C LEU A 322 -16.16 4.96 -17.49
N GLN A 323 -16.31 4.00 -16.58
CA GLN A 323 -17.60 3.74 -15.93
C GLN A 323 -18.06 4.98 -15.12
N PRO A 324 -19.37 5.25 -14.99
CA PRO A 324 -19.86 6.48 -14.33
C PRO A 324 -19.29 6.74 -12.92
N LYS A 325 -19.09 5.67 -12.13
CA LYS A 325 -18.49 5.73 -10.78
C LYS A 325 -17.02 6.18 -10.82
N ASP A 326 -16.28 5.78 -11.84
CA ASP A 326 -14.86 6.10 -12.02
C ASP A 326 -14.66 7.45 -12.72
N GLN A 327 -15.60 7.85 -13.59
CA GLN A 327 -15.67 9.20 -14.16
C GLN A 327 -15.78 10.25 -13.06
N GLN A 328 -16.71 10.08 -12.12
CA GLN A 328 -16.94 11.05 -11.05
C GLN A 328 -15.69 11.22 -10.16
N LYS A 329 -15.03 10.11 -9.80
CA LYS A 329 -13.78 10.14 -9.04
C LYS A 329 -12.63 10.81 -9.80
N ALA A 330 -12.47 10.47 -11.08
CA ALA A 330 -11.43 11.04 -11.93
C ALA A 330 -11.58 12.56 -12.11
N LEU A 331 -12.82 13.03 -12.27
CA LEU A 331 -13.14 14.46 -12.41
C LEU A 331 -12.87 15.23 -11.10
N GLN A 332 -13.28 14.68 -9.96
CA GLN A 332 -13.06 15.30 -8.65
C GLN A 332 -11.58 15.41 -8.29
N PHE A 333 -10.82 14.33 -8.50
CA PHE A 333 -9.37 14.32 -8.25
C PHE A 333 -8.65 15.31 -9.17
N SER A 334 -8.94 15.26 -10.47
CA SER A 334 -8.33 16.17 -11.44
C SER A 334 -8.62 17.63 -11.08
N ARG A 335 -9.87 17.97 -10.74
CA ARG A 335 -10.25 19.33 -10.33
C ARG A 335 -9.41 19.83 -9.15
N GLN A 336 -9.24 19.02 -8.12
CA GLN A 336 -8.46 19.37 -6.94
C GLN A 336 -6.99 19.62 -7.30
N GLU A 337 -6.39 18.78 -8.14
CA GLU A 337 -5.00 18.96 -8.56
C GLU A 337 -4.79 20.20 -9.44
N TYR A 338 -5.71 20.51 -10.37
CA TYR A 338 -5.62 21.77 -11.13
C TYR A 338 -5.76 23.00 -10.22
N ILE A 339 -6.68 22.99 -9.26
CA ILE A 339 -6.82 24.07 -8.27
C ILE A 339 -5.56 24.22 -7.43
N LYS A 340 -4.95 23.10 -7.01
CA LYS A 340 -3.71 23.08 -6.22
C LYS A 340 -2.52 23.62 -7.01
N GLN A 341 -2.40 23.24 -8.28
CA GLN A 341 -1.25 23.59 -9.13
C GLN A 341 -1.31 25.03 -9.66
N TYR A 342 -2.51 25.54 -9.95
CA TYR A 342 -2.69 26.81 -10.66
C TYR A 342 -3.48 27.86 -9.83
N GLY A 343 -3.91 27.52 -8.61
CA GLY A 343 -4.75 28.37 -7.77
C GLY A 343 -6.26 28.26 -8.09
N SER A 344 -7.11 28.67 -7.14
CA SER A 344 -8.58 28.47 -7.20
C SER A 344 -9.22 28.89 -8.53
N LYS A 345 -9.00 30.14 -8.96
CA LYS A 345 -9.64 30.69 -10.16
C LYS A 345 -9.04 30.12 -11.44
N HIS A 346 -7.72 30.22 -11.59
CA HIS A 346 -7.02 29.82 -12.81
C HIS A 346 -6.98 28.29 -13.00
N GLY A 347 -6.86 27.52 -11.92
CA GLY A 347 -6.96 26.06 -11.95
C GLY A 347 -8.35 25.57 -12.31
N GLN A 348 -9.41 26.23 -11.82
CA GLN A 348 -10.77 25.95 -12.25
C GLN A 348 -10.96 26.25 -13.75
N ASP A 349 -10.45 27.38 -14.24
CA ASP A 349 -10.53 27.74 -15.66
C ASP A 349 -9.83 26.70 -16.57
N ILE A 350 -8.63 26.24 -16.20
CA ILE A 350 -7.89 25.21 -16.96
C ILE A 350 -8.61 23.87 -16.92
N PHE A 351 -9.12 23.47 -15.75
CA PHE A 351 -9.92 22.26 -15.59
C PHE A 351 -11.15 22.30 -16.49
N ASP A 352 -11.90 23.41 -16.49
CA ASP A 352 -13.12 23.58 -17.30
C ASP A 352 -12.83 23.63 -18.81
N VAL A 353 -11.67 24.14 -19.23
CA VAL A 353 -11.22 24.08 -20.63
C VAL A 353 -10.91 22.65 -21.06
N LYS A 354 -10.14 21.89 -20.26
CA LYS A 354 -9.81 20.49 -20.57
C LYS A 354 -11.04 19.61 -20.55
N LEU A 355 -11.95 19.88 -19.63
CA LEU A 355 -13.18 19.13 -19.50
C LEU A 355 -14.09 19.32 -20.72
N ARG A 356 -14.21 20.56 -21.22
CA ARG A 356 -14.92 20.87 -22.49
C ARG A 356 -14.29 20.14 -23.68
N LYS A 357 -12.96 20.04 -23.75
CA LYS A 357 -12.24 19.28 -24.80
C LYS A 357 -12.51 17.78 -24.73
N ASN A 358 -12.70 17.22 -23.53
CA ASN A 358 -13.07 15.82 -23.33
C ASN A 358 -14.52 15.50 -23.78
N GLY A 359 -15.31 16.49 -24.25
CA GLY A 359 -16.72 16.30 -24.63
C GLY A 359 -17.63 16.02 -23.44
N ILE A 360 -17.12 16.16 -22.21
CA ILE A 360 -17.89 16.07 -20.97
C ILE A 360 -18.38 17.48 -20.67
N VAL A 361 -19.67 17.65 -20.39
CA VAL A 361 -20.22 18.95 -19.97
C VAL A 361 -20.30 18.95 -18.44
N TYR A 362 -19.20 19.32 -17.79
CA TYR A 362 -19.19 19.68 -16.36
C TYR A 362 -19.40 21.16 -16.30
N LYS A 363 -20.67 21.54 -16.39
CA LYS A 363 -21.09 22.82 -15.84
C LYS A 363 -20.93 22.70 -14.31
N PRO A 364 -20.33 23.68 -13.62
CA PRO A 364 -20.47 23.78 -12.16
C PRO A 364 -21.90 23.44 -11.76
N TYR A 365 -22.14 22.61 -10.74
CA TYR A 365 -23.51 22.19 -10.39
C TYR A 365 -24.46 23.38 -10.30
N GLN A 366 -23.98 24.48 -9.72
CA GLN A 366 -24.69 25.75 -9.66
C GLN A 366 -25.02 26.36 -11.03
N SER A 367 -24.13 26.29 -12.03
CA SER A 367 -24.44 26.83 -13.36
C SER A 367 -25.39 25.93 -14.16
N THR A 368 -25.35 24.60 -13.99
CA THR A 368 -26.38 23.70 -14.54
C THR A 368 -27.73 24.02 -13.92
N LEU A 369 -27.80 24.07 -12.59
CA LEU A 369 -29.04 24.30 -11.86
C LEU A 369 -29.61 25.70 -12.13
N ARG A 370 -28.77 26.73 -12.23
CA ARG A 370 -29.22 28.10 -12.55
C ARG A 370 -29.60 28.29 -14.01
N ALA A 371 -29.03 27.53 -14.94
CA ALA A 371 -29.43 27.58 -16.34
C ALA A 371 -30.68 26.73 -16.64
N GLY A 372 -31.03 25.78 -15.77
CA GLY A 372 -32.11 24.82 -16.00
C GLY A 372 -33.48 25.46 -16.15
N LEU A 373 -33.98 26.15 -15.11
CA LEU A 373 -35.31 26.79 -15.14
C LEU A 373 -35.38 27.95 -16.16
N PRO A 374 -34.42 28.88 -16.25
CA PRO A 374 -34.49 29.97 -17.24
C PRO A 374 -34.42 29.53 -18.70
N SER A 375 -34.00 28.28 -18.98
CA SER A 375 -34.07 27.71 -20.34
C SER A 375 -35.51 27.46 -20.80
N LEU A 376 -36.48 27.45 -19.87
CA LEU A 376 -37.90 27.33 -20.16
C LEU A 376 -38.43 28.67 -20.70
N GLY A 377 -38.28 28.88 -22.01
CA GLY A 377 -38.64 30.15 -22.65
C GLY A 377 -40.13 30.31 -22.98
N ALA A 378 -40.91 29.23 -23.00
CA ALA A 378 -42.34 29.21 -23.32
C ALA A 378 -43.00 27.90 -22.85
N VAL A 379 -44.33 27.81 -23.00
CA VAL A 379 -45.12 26.59 -22.77
C VAL A 379 -44.56 25.44 -23.62
N ILE A 380 -44.39 24.28 -22.98
CA ILE A 380 -43.87 23.05 -23.56
C ILE A 380 -45.05 22.28 -24.17
N THR A 381 -44.92 21.83 -25.42
CA THR A 381 -46.00 21.13 -26.15
C THR A 381 -45.77 19.63 -26.29
N SER A 382 -44.57 19.16 -25.98
CA SER A 382 -44.22 17.75 -25.91
C SER A 382 -42.95 17.53 -25.06
N GLU A 383 -42.77 16.33 -24.49
CA GLU A 383 -41.54 15.99 -23.74
C GLU A 383 -40.24 16.19 -24.55
N LYS A 384 -40.29 16.10 -25.88
CA LYS A 384 -39.13 16.32 -26.76
C LYS A 384 -38.70 17.77 -26.85
N ASP A 385 -39.61 18.70 -26.52
CA ASP A 385 -39.38 20.13 -26.54
C ASP A 385 -38.75 20.64 -25.23
N ILE A 386 -38.63 19.77 -24.22
CA ILE A 386 -37.98 20.12 -22.95
C ILE A 386 -36.49 20.39 -23.21
N PRO A 387 -35.96 21.57 -22.87
CA PRO A 387 -34.55 21.88 -23.05
C PRO A 387 -33.67 20.89 -22.29
N LYS A 388 -32.61 20.39 -22.95
CA LYS A 388 -31.66 19.44 -22.34
C LYS A 388 -31.08 19.94 -21.01
N ASN A 389 -30.79 21.24 -20.92
CA ASN A 389 -30.29 21.87 -19.69
C ASN A 389 -31.28 21.73 -18.51
N THR A 390 -32.59 21.78 -18.78
CA THR A 390 -33.64 21.64 -17.77
C THR A 390 -33.71 20.21 -17.26
N VAL A 391 -33.66 19.22 -18.16
CA VAL A 391 -33.64 17.79 -17.79
C VAL A 391 -32.39 17.46 -16.95
N GLU A 392 -31.23 17.96 -17.37
CA GLU A 392 -29.97 17.81 -16.63
C GLU A 392 -30.05 18.44 -15.23
N ALA A 393 -30.64 19.63 -15.12
CA ALA A 393 -30.78 20.34 -13.87
C ALA A 393 -31.74 19.67 -12.89
N VAL A 394 -32.91 19.19 -13.35
CA VAL A 394 -33.87 18.46 -12.51
C VAL A 394 -33.24 17.16 -11.98
N ASN A 395 -32.56 16.40 -12.85
CA ASN A 395 -31.86 15.18 -12.42
C ASN A 395 -30.73 15.46 -11.43
N LEU A 396 -30.00 16.57 -11.61
CA LEU A 396 -28.96 17.00 -10.68
C LEU A 396 -29.55 17.44 -9.33
N TYR A 397 -30.67 18.16 -9.34
CA TYR A 397 -31.40 18.54 -8.14
C TYR A 397 -31.77 17.31 -7.31
N LYS A 398 -32.42 16.30 -7.90
CA LYS A 398 -32.81 15.06 -7.18
C LYS A 398 -31.62 14.37 -6.50
N ARG A 399 -30.46 14.34 -7.18
CA ARG A 399 -29.23 13.77 -6.61
C ARG A 399 -28.73 14.59 -5.43
N LEU A 400 -28.76 15.93 -5.52
CA LEU A 400 -28.35 16.80 -4.43
C LEU A 400 -29.33 16.77 -3.26
N GLU A 401 -30.63 16.59 -3.53
CA GLU A 401 -31.68 16.45 -2.51
C GLU A 401 -31.49 15.16 -1.71
N ALA A 402 -31.28 14.03 -2.39
CA ALA A 402 -30.97 12.75 -1.75
C ALA A 402 -29.69 12.81 -0.89
N MET A 403 -28.77 13.73 -1.20
CA MET A 403 -27.53 13.94 -0.44
C MET A 403 -27.67 15.04 0.64
N GLY A 404 -28.78 15.78 0.69
CA GLY A 404 -28.95 16.91 1.60
C GLY A 404 -28.08 18.13 1.29
N MET A 405 -27.77 18.34 0.01
CA MET A 405 -26.78 19.33 -0.47
C MET A 405 -27.37 20.40 -1.39
N VAL A 406 -28.69 20.41 -1.57
CA VAL A 406 -29.41 21.40 -2.39
C VAL A 406 -29.01 22.82 -2.01
N ASP A 407 -28.97 23.10 -0.71
CA ASP A 407 -28.73 24.45 -0.15
C ASP A 407 -27.27 24.90 -0.26
N MET A 408 -26.36 24.03 -0.72
CA MET A 408 -24.98 24.41 -1.07
C MET A 408 -24.89 25.08 -2.44
N TYR A 409 -25.84 24.78 -3.32
CA TYR A 409 -25.74 25.12 -4.74
C TYR A 409 -26.88 26.02 -5.22
N LEU A 410 -28.02 25.99 -4.54
CA LEU A 410 -29.21 26.75 -4.90
C LEU A 410 -29.61 27.73 -3.80
N SER A 411 -30.20 28.86 -4.22
CA SER A 411 -30.96 29.70 -3.30
C SER A 411 -32.21 28.98 -2.81
N ASN A 412 -32.80 29.44 -1.69
CA ASN A 412 -34.05 28.87 -1.19
C ASN A 412 -35.18 28.90 -2.24
N GLU A 413 -35.23 29.94 -3.04
CA GLU A 413 -36.23 30.11 -4.10
C GLU A 413 -36.01 29.13 -5.26
N GLU A 414 -34.77 29.02 -5.74
CA GLU A 414 -34.38 28.08 -6.80
C GLU A 414 -34.66 26.62 -6.38
N ALA A 415 -34.27 26.26 -5.16
CA ALA A 415 -34.52 24.94 -4.59
C ALA A 415 -36.02 24.64 -4.44
N THR A 416 -36.82 25.63 -4.03
CA THR A 416 -38.28 25.46 -3.89
C THR A 416 -38.96 25.29 -5.24
N ALA A 417 -38.46 25.94 -6.29
CA ALA A 417 -38.96 25.76 -7.64
C ALA A 417 -38.73 24.33 -8.14
N TYR A 418 -37.53 23.78 -7.96
CA TYR A 418 -37.23 22.39 -8.31
C TYR A 418 -38.02 21.39 -7.46
N ALA A 419 -38.16 21.63 -6.15
CA ALA A 419 -38.98 20.80 -5.26
C ALA A 419 -40.45 20.76 -5.71
N ALA A 420 -41.02 21.90 -6.14
CA ALA A 420 -42.39 21.95 -6.64
C ALA A 420 -42.56 21.15 -7.94
N ILE A 421 -41.60 21.25 -8.87
CA ILE A 421 -41.60 20.46 -10.10
C ILE A 421 -41.53 18.96 -9.78
N ASP A 422 -40.69 18.56 -8.83
CA ASP A 422 -40.60 17.15 -8.46
C ASP A 422 -41.89 16.65 -7.79
N ALA A 423 -42.49 17.47 -6.93
CA ALA A 423 -43.78 17.15 -6.29
C ALA A 423 -44.90 16.89 -7.31
N TYR A 424 -44.94 17.67 -8.40
CA TYR A 424 -45.88 17.46 -9.49
C TYR A 424 -45.66 16.12 -10.18
N VAL A 425 -44.41 15.78 -10.48
CA VAL A 425 -44.06 14.49 -11.08
C VAL A 425 -44.42 13.33 -10.15
N GLU A 426 -44.14 13.44 -8.86
CA GLU A 426 -44.48 12.41 -7.87
C GLU A 426 -45.99 12.22 -7.68
N THR A 427 -46.78 13.26 -7.89
CA THR A 427 -48.25 13.20 -7.80
C THR A 427 -48.91 12.72 -9.10
N GLY A 428 -48.11 12.32 -10.09
CA GLY A 428 -48.55 11.62 -11.29
C GLY A 428 -48.48 12.43 -12.58
N ASP A 429 -48.01 13.69 -12.52
CA ASP A 429 -47.79 14.48 -13.73
C ASP A 429 -46.59 13.95 -14.53
N THR A 430 -46.67 14.06 -15.86
CA THR A 430 -45.49 13.94 -16.72
C THR A 430 -44.53 15.11 -16.47
N MET A 431 -43.25 14.94 -16.86
CA MET A 431 -42.27 16.03 -16.73
C MET A 431 -42.68 17.29 -17.50
N GLU A 432 -43.33 17.11 -18.65
CA GLU A 432 -43.92 18.21 -19.43
C GLU A 432 -44.99 18.97 -18.64
N GLU A 433 -45.97 18.25 -18.10
CA GLU A 433 -47.07 18.83 -17.32
C GLU A 433 -46.55 19.56 -16.07
N ALA A 434 -45.58 18.97 -15.36
CA ALA A 434 -44.96 19.57 -14.19
C ALA A 434 -44.24 20.89 -14.51
N LEU A 435 -43.47 20.94 -15.61
CA LEU A 435 -42.77 22.14 -16.05
C LEU A 435 -43.74 23.22 -16.55
N ASN A 436 -44.80 22.82 -17.25
CA ASN A 436 -45.88 23.73 -17.66
C ASN A 436 -46.65 24.31 -16.46
N LYS A 437 -46.91 23.51 -15.42
CA LYS A 437 -47.49 24.00 -14.16
C LYS A 437 -46.56 25.02 -13.48
N HIS A 438 -45.25 24.76 -13.44
CA HIS A 438 -44.28 25.71 -12.94
C HIS A 438 -44.30 27.04 -13.73
N LEU A 439 -44.29 26.99 -15.06
CA LEU A 439 -44.38 28.19 -15.91
C LEU A 439 -45.70 28.95 -15.75
N ALA A 440 -46.83 28.24 -15.62
CA ALA A 440 -48.13 28.86 -15.42
C ALA A 440 -48.20 29.63 -14.10
N VAL A 441 -47.52 29.13 -13.06
CA VAL A 441 -47.40 29.80 -11.76
C VAL A 441 -46.53 31.05 -11.85
N GLU A 442 -45.35 30.97 -12.47
CA GLU A 442 -44.45 32.13 -12.62
C GLU A 442 -45.10 33.28 -13.40
N ASN A 443 -46.02 32.96 -14.33
CA ASN A 443 -46.75 33.94 -15.14
C ASN A 443 -48.12 34.36 -14.56
N ASP A 444 -48.58 33.76 -13.45
CA ASP A 444 -49.88 34.07 -12.83
C ASP A 444 -49.72 35.17 -11.77
N PRO A 445 -50.23 36.39 -12.00
CA PRO A 445 -50.06 37.51 -11.07
C PRO A 445 -50.74 37.28 -9.71
N ASN A 446 -51.70 36.34 -9.63
CA ASN A 446 -52.43 36.07 -8.40
C ASN A 446 -51.70 35.09 -7.46
N THR A 447 -50.64 34.42 -7.93
CA THR A 447 -49.85 33.48 -7.10
C THR A 447 -49.19 34.17 -5.91
N GLN A 448 -48.88 35.46 -6.00
CA GLN A 448 -48.31 36.23 -4.90
C GLN A 448 -49.28 36.43 -3.72
N HIS A 449 -50.59 36.30 -3.96
CA HIS A 449 -51.66 36.50 -2.96
C HIS A 449 -52.10 35.21 -2.26
N LEU A 450 -51.59 34.05 -2.69
CA LEU A 450 -51.79 32.79 -1.98
C LEU A 450 -50.94 32.83 -0.69
N VAL A 451 -51.62 32.90 0.45
CA VAL A 451 -50.98 32.91 1.77
C VAL A 451 -51.57 31.76 2.59
N PRO A 452 -50.73 30.89 3.17
CA PRO A 452 -51.20 29.86 4.08
C PRO A 452 -51.88 30.48 5.31
N THR A 453 -52.80 29.73 5.89
CA THR A 453 -53.45 30.10 7.15
C THR A 453 -52.45 30.06 8.30
N TRP A 454 -52.77 30.80 9.38
CA TRP A 454 -51.96 30.79 10.59
C TRP A 454 -51.85 29.39 11.22
N ASN A 455 -52.90 28.58 11.13
CA ASN A 455 -52.90 27.20 11.62
C ASN A 455 -51.94 26.32 10.81
N GLU A 456 -51.97 26.39 9.47
CA GLU A 456 -51.04 25.62 8.63
C GLU A 456 -49.57 25.98 8.90
N LEU A 457 -49.27 27.26 9.14
CA LEU A 457 -47.92 27.69 9.50
C LEU A 457 -47.48 27.17 10.88
N ASN A 458 -48.41 27.06 11.84
CA ASN A 458 -48.12 26.49 13.15
C ASN A 458 -47.96 24.98 13.09
N ASP A 459 -48.73 24.29 12.25
CA ASP A 459 -48.60 22.85 12.03
C ASP A 459 -47.22 22.51 11.45
N VAL A 460 -46.74 23.29 10.47
CA VAL A 460 -45.37 23.15 9.94
C VAL A 460 -44.32 23.34 11.04
N ALA A 461 -44.50 24.35 11.90
CA ALA A 461 -43.57 24.58 13.02
C ALA A 461 -43.59 23.42 14.02
N ALA A 462 -44.79 22.90 14.32
CA ALA A 462 -44.97 21.75 15.20
C ALA A 462 -44.34 20.49 14.63
N ASP A 463 -44.47 20.22 13.32
CA ASP A 463 -43.82 19.09 12.65
C ASP A 463 -42.30 19.19 12.74
N ILE A 464 -41.73 20.34 12.40
CA ILE A 464 -40.29 20.59 12.51
C ILE A 464 -39.82 20.44 13.96
N LYS A 465 -40.57 20.99 14.92
CA LYS A 465 -40.25 20.85 16.34
C LYS A 465 -40.31 19.38 16.77
N SER A 466 -41.34 18.64 16.39
CA SER A 466 -41.50 17.22 16.71
C SER A 466 -40.37 16.37 16.13
N GLU A 467 -39.97 16.64 14.89
CA GLU A 467 -38.92 15.88 14.20
C GLU A 467 -37.52 16.20 14.73
N MET A 468 -37.31 17.42 15.20
CA MET A 468 -36.04 17.85 15.79
C MET A 468 -35.98 17.66 17.31
N ALA A 469 -37.11 17.48 17.99
CA ALA A 469 -37.23 17.34 19.45
C ALA A 469 -36.41 16.18 20.05
N PRO A 470 -36.30 14.99 19.43
CA PRO A 470 -35.45 13.90 19.92
C PRO A 470 -33.97 14.30 20.08
N TYR A 471 -33.54 15.42 19.50
CA TYR A 471 -32.16 15.85 19.45
C TYR A 471 -31.84 17.08 20.31
N TRP A 472 -32.83 17.88 20.75
CA TRP A 472 -32.59 19.12 21.54
C TRP A 472 -33.48 19.36 22.76
N GLY A 473 -34.58 18.62 22.95
CA GLY A 473 -35.60 19.09 23.89
C GLY A 473 -36.14 20.49 23.50
N ASP A 474 -36.54 21.30 24.48
CA ASP A 474 -37.25 22.58 24.26
C ASP A 474 -36.37 23.83 23.96
N ALA A 475 -35.13 23.68 23.48
CA ALA A 475 -34.20 24.80 23.28
C ALA A 475 -34.71 25.88 22.27
N PRO A 476 -35.09 27.11 22.71
CA PRO A 476 -35.94 28.01 21.89
C PRO A 476 -35.28 28.81 20.73
N PRO A 477 -34.07 29.40 20.85
CA PRO A 477 -33.64 30.44 19.90
C PRO A 477 -33.24 29.88 18.53
N MET A 478 -32.63 28.69 18.46
CA MET A 478 -32.17 28.10 17.19
C MET A 478 -33.32 27.44 16.40
N LEU A 479 -34.32 26.88 17.10
CA LEU A 479 -35.54 26.34 16.47
C LEU A 479 -36.34 27.46 15.80
N SER A 480 -36.41 28.66 16.39
CA SER A 480 -37.18 29.77 15.83
C SER A 480 -36.72 30.21 14.42
N GLY A 481 -35.39 30.18 14.16
CA GLY A 481 -34.84 30.50 12.84
C GLY A 481 -35.08 29.39 11.81
N LEU A 482 -35.06 28.13 12.25
CA LEU A 482 -35.39 26.96 11.42
C LEU A 482 -36.88 26.97 11.06
N GLU A 483 -37.76 27.22 12.03
CA GLU A 483 -39.20 27.36 11.85
C GLU A 483 -39.55 28.50 10.90
N ALA A 484 -38.89 29.65 11.02
CA ALA A 484 -39.08 30.77 10.09
C ALA A 484 -38.70 30.39 8.65
N SER A 485 -37.57 29.69 8.48
CA SER A 485 -37.12 29.20 7.17
C SER A 485 -38.07 28.14 6.59
N ALA A 486 -38.56 27.23 7.42
CA ALA A 486 -39.53 26.21 7.06
C ALA A 486 -40.89 26.81 6.66
N LYS A 487 -41.40 27.78 7.43
CA LYS A 487 -42.62 28.55 7.11
C LYS A 487 -42.50 29.31 5.79
N ALA A 488 -41.33 29.90 5.52
CA ALA A 488 -41.07 30.60 4.27
C ALA A 488 -41.06 29.65 3.07
N MET A 489 -40.39 28.49 3.19
CA MET A 489 -40.41 27.47 2.15
C MET A 489 -41.82 26.92 1.91
N TYR A 490 -42.55 26.60 2.99
CA TYR A 490 -43.94 26.13 2.90
C TYR A 490 -44.82 27.14 2.17
N THR A 491 -44.74 28.42 2.55
CA THR A 491 -45.46 29.51 1.87
C THR A 491 -45.15 29.55 0.38
N ASN A 492 -43.88 29.41 0.01
CA ASN A 492 -43.47 29.41 -1.40
C ASN A 492 -43.98 28.18 -2.17
N LEU A 493 -44.06 27.00 -1.54
CA LEU A 493 -44.66 25.80 -2.14
C LEU A 493 -46.17 25.96 -2.35
N ILE A 494 -46.87 26.54 -1.38
CA ILE A 494 -48.31 26.85 -1.51
C ILE A 494 -48.58 27.88 -2.60
N LYS A 495 -47.78 28.95 -2.69
CA LYS A 495 -47.83 29.91 -3.79
C LYS A 495 -47.61 29.25 -5.15
N ARG A 496 -46.77 28.21 -5.17
CA ARG A 496 -46.55 27.39 -6.35
C ARG A 496 -47.70 26.44 -6.69
N LYS A 497 -48.72 26.32 -5.82
CA LYS A 497 -49.88 25.41 -5.95
C LYS A 497 -49.53 23.93 -5.68
N VAL A 498 -48.48 23.67 -4.90
CA VAL A 498 -48.23 22.33 -4.34
C VAL A 498 -49.28 22.04 -3.26
N ALA A 499 -49.81 20.81 -3.23
CA ALA A 499 -50.81 20.41 -2.24
C ALA A 499 -50.27 20.57 -0.80
N PRO A 500 -51.08 21.08 0.16
CA PRO A 500 -50.62 21.38 1.52
C PRO A 500 -49.89 20.23 2.24
N ASP A 501 -50.41 19.02 2.17
CA ASP A 501 -49.79 17.85 2.82
C ASP A 501 -48.42 17.52 2.21
N LYS A 502 -48.32 17.55 0.88
CA LYS A 502 -47.06 17.32 0.18
C LYS A 502 -46.05 18.45 0.43
N ALA A 503 -46.53 19.69 0.51
CA ALA A 503 -45.69 20.83 0.84
C ALA A 503 -45.10 20.71 2.27
N ARG A 504 -45.88 20.23 3.25
CA ARG A 504 -45.38 19.93 4.60
C ARG A 504 -44.31 18.84 4.56
N GLU A 505 -44.59 17.74 3.87
CA GLU A 505 -43.65 16.61 3.72
C GLU A 505 -42.30 17.07 3.15
N LEU A 506 -42.31 17.87 2.07
CA LEU A 506 -41.10 18.39 1.43
C LEU A 506 -40.29 19.32 2.34
N VAL A 507 -40.97 20.17 3.11
CA VAL A 507 -40.33 21.09 4.07
C VAL A 507 -39.62 20.30 5.18
N VAL A 508 -40.30 19.29 5.73
CA VAL A 508 -39.72 18.41 6.76
C VAL A 508 -38.54 17.62 6.20
N ASN A 509 -38.70 16.99 5.03
CA ASN A 509 -37.67 16.20 4.38
C ASN A 509 -36.42 17.03 4.05
N ARG A 510 -36.59 18.22 3.48
CA ARG A 510 -35.46 19.11 3.20
C ARG A 510 -34.75 19.51 4.49
N THR A 511 -35.49 19.80 5.55
CA THR A 511 -34.89 20.19 6.85
C THR A 511 -34.06 19.05 7.45
N LYS A 512 -34.58 17.82 7.44
CA LYS A 512 -33.83 16.62 7.88
C LYS A 512 -32.58 16.36 7.03
N ASN A 513 -32.68 16.61 5.73
CA ASN A 513 -31.58 16.35 4.81
C ASN A 513 -30.51 17.44 4.85
N THR A 514 -30.86 18.71 5.03
CA THR A 514 -29.91 19.83 5.04
C THR A 514 -29.06 19.89 6.31
N TYR A 515 -29.60 19.43 7.44
CA TYR A 515 -28.96 19.62 8.73
C TYR A 515 -28.62 18.30 9.42
N ASP A 516 -27.56 18.30 10.24
CA ASP A 516 -27.21 17.20 11.15
C ASP A 516 -26.88 17.75 12.54
N VAL A 517 -26.96 16.89 13.55
CA VAL A 517 -26.70 17.23 14.93
C VAL A 517 -25.33 16.70 15.33
N ILE A 518 -24.37 17.60 15.56
CA ILE A 518 -23.00 17.24 15.97
C ILE A 518 -22.78 17.76 17.38
N ASP A 519 -22.43 16.86 18.29
CA ASP A 519 -22.26 17.14 19.73
C ASP A 519 -23.43 17.92 20.38
N GLY A 520 -24.66 17.70 19.90
CA GLY A 520 -25.86 18.39 20.39
C GLY A 520 -26.14 19.75 19.74
N GLN A 521 -25.39 20.13 18.69
CA GLN A 521 -25.58 21.40 17.97
C GLN A 521 -26.08 21.15 16.54
N LEU A 522 -27.00 22.00 16.07
CA LEU A 522 -27.45 21.93 14.68
C LEU A 522 -26.38 22.48 13.75
N ILE A 523 -25.96 21.66 12.81
CA ILE A 523 -24.99 22.07 11.81
C ILE A 523 -25.59 21.85 10.43
N ASN A 524 -25.63 22.93 9.66
CA ASN A 524 -25.95 22.83 8.25
C ASN A 524 -24.83 22.06 7.57
N LYS A 525 -25.16 20.95 6.90
CA LYS A 525 -24.19 20.05 6.25
C LYS A 525 -23.32 20.78 5.21
N ARG A 526 -23.78 21.93 4.69
CA ARG A 526 -22.97 22.82 3.83
C ARG A 526 -21.63 23.23 4.43
N LEU A 527 -21.56 23.32 5.75
CA LEU A 527 -20.36 23.73 6.48
C LEU A 527 -19.37 22.58 6.66
N LEU A 528 -19.81 21.32 6.47
CA LEU A 528 -19.04 20.13 6.82
C LEU A 528 -18.38 19.45 5.60
N GLY A 529 -18.90 19.72 4.40
CA GLY A 529 -18.40 19.14 3.15
C GLY A 529 -19.03 17.77 2.81
N PHE A 530 -18.63 17.21 1.66
CA PHE A 530 -19.30 16.07 1.01
C PHE A 530 -19.20 14.71 1.73
N ASN A 531 -18.21 14.51 2.60
CA ASN A 531 -17.88 13.22 3.22
C ASN A 531 -17.51 13.38 4.71
N TYR A 532 -18.24 14.21 5.44
CA TYR A 532 -17.92 14.43 6.84
C TYR A 532 -18.32 13.21 7.68
N ASP A 533 -17.51 12.89 8.70
CA ASP A 533 -17.82 11.87 9.69
C ASP A 533 -18.29 12.54 10.98
N LYS A 534 -19.56 12.32 11.33
CA LYS A 534 -20.20 12.86 12.53
C LYS A 534 -19.44 12.51 13.82
N ALA A 535 -18.89 11.30 13.92
CA ALA A 535 -18.16 10.86 15.11
C ALA A 535 -16.81 11.58 15.22
N ASP A 536 -16.10 11.73 14.11
CA ASP A 536 -14.83 12.48 14.03
C ASP A 536 -15.04 13.95 14.42
N PHE A 537 -16.05 14.62 13.85
CA PHE A 537 -16.38 16.00 14.21
C PHE A 537 -16.74 16.16 15.69
N THR A 538 -17.55 15.25 16.23
CA THR A 538 -17.91 15.27 17.66
C THR A 538 -16.67 15.15 18.55
N ALA A 539 -15.75 14.24 18.20
CA ALA A 539 -14.50 14.06 18.94
C ALA A 539 -13.61 15.30 18.88
N ARG A 540 -13.48 15.90 17.69
CA ARG A 540 -12.70 17.14 17.48
C ARG A 540 -13.26 18.32 18.27
N PHE A 541 -14.58 18.47 18.30
CA PHE A 541 -15.25 19.56 19.00
C PHE A 541 -15.00 19.48 20.50
N ARG A 542 -15.26 18.30 21.09
CA ARG A 542 -15.03 18.07 22.52
C ARG A 542 -13.58 18.29 22.89
N HIS A 543 -12.65 17.76 22.10
CA HIS A 543 -11.23 17.92 22.40
C HIS A 543 -10.79 19.38 22.38
N LEU A 544 -11.26 20.17 21.41
CA LEU A 544 -10.97 21.59 21.34
C LEU A 544 -11.53 22.34 22.56
N ILE A 545 -12.78 22.05 22.96
CA ILE A 545 -13.42 22.65 24.14
C ILE A 545 -12.63 22.29 25.41
N ASP A 546 -12.31 21.02 25.61
CA ASP A 546 -11.58 20.52 26.78
C ASP A 546 -10.19 21.14 26.89
N HIS A 547 -9.48 21.25 25.76
CA HIS A 547 -8.18 21.91 25.70
C HIS A 547 -8.29 23.39 26.11
N TYR A 548 -9.27 24.12 25.55
CA TYR A 548 -9.44 25.54 25.88
C TYR A 548 -9.88 25.78 27.32
N LYS A 549 -10.72 24.91 27.90
CA LYS A 549 -11.06 24.95 29.33
C LYS A 549 -9.81 24.83 30.21
N LYS A 550 -8.90 23.91 29.88
CA LYS A 550 -7.64 23.73 30.63
C LYS A 550 -6.72 24.95 30.53
N GLU A 551 -6.62 25.56 29.35
CA GLU A 551 -5.77 26.74 29.17
C GLU A 551 -6.37 28.02 29.74
N ASN A 552 -7.68 28.06 29.99
CA ASN A 552 -8.40 29.25 30.45
C ASN A 552 -9.16 28.97 31.76
N PRO A 553 -8.56 29.21 32.93
CA PRO A 553 -9.19 29.01 34.24
C PRO A 553 -10.44 29.87 34.50
N ALA A 554 -10.72 30.84 33.63
CA ALA A 554 -11.93 31.66 33.68
C ALA A 554 -13.17 30.93 33.13
N ILE A 555 -12.98 29.80 32.45
CA ILE A 555 -14.04 28.90 32.01
C ILE A 555 -14.19 27.83 33.10
N ASP A 556 -15.40 27.67 33.63
CA ASP A 556 -15.65 26.65 34.65
C ASP A 556 -15.48 25.24 34.04
N ALA A 557 -14.84 24.36 34.80
CA ALA A 557 -14.52 23.01 34.37
C ALA A 557 -15.80 22.16 34.18
N ASP A 558 -16.79 22.38 35.05
CA ASP A 558 -18.04 21.61 35.12
C ASP A 558 -19.09 22.06 34.08
N GLU A 559 -18.86 23.20 33.41
CA GLU A 559 -19.81 23.74 32.43
C GLU A 559 -19.90 22.86 31.17
N GLU A 560 -21.10 22.43 30.78
CA GLU A 560 -21.26 21.64 29.57
C GLU A 560 -21.33 22.56 28.36
N LEU A 561 -20.25 22.61 27.56
CA LEU A 561 -20.15 23.52 26.42
C LEU A 561 -20.22 22.77 25.09
N ALA A 562 -20.62 23.48 24.04
CA ALA A 562 -20.65 22.98 22.67
C ALA A 562 -20.21 24.06 21.66
N LEU A 563 -20.02 23.67 20.41
CA LEU A 563 -19.66 24.57 19.31
C LEU A 563 -20.82 24.77 18.35
N GLU A 564 -21.32 26.00 18.30
CA GLU A 564 -22.39 26.42 17.39
C GLU A 564 -21.79 27.06 16.12
N PRO A 565 -22.16 26.62 14.91
CA PRO A 565 -21.72 27.25 13.68
C PRO A 565 -22.30 28.66 13.53
N MET A 566 -21.49 29.58 13.01
CA MET A 566 -21.84 30.95 12.70
C MET A 566 -21.68 31.24 11.20
N GLU A 567 -22.32 32.31 10.73
CA GLU A 567 -22.04 32.87 9.41
C GLU A 567 -20.55 33.22 9.26
N GLY A 568 -20.03 33.08 8.03
CA GLY A 568 -18.62 33.34 7.72
C GLY A 568 -17.67 32.17 8.02
N GLY A 569 -18.17 30.99 8.37
CA GLY A 569 -17.32 29.80 8.59
C GLY A 569 -16.59 29.83 9.93
N PHE A 570 -17.22 30.39 10.96
CA PHE A 570 -16.75 30.35 12.33
C PHE A 570 -17.66 29.46 13.18
N PHE A 571 -17.19 29.10 14.36
CA PHE A 571 -17.93 28.41 15.40
C PHE A 571 -17.78 29.19 16.69
N ARG A 572 -18.85 29.33 17.47
CA ARG A 572 -18.80 29.96 18.79
C ARG A 572 -19.07 28.96 19.88
N LEU A 573 -18.53 29.24 21.06
CA LEU A 573 -18.79 28.46 22.26
C LEU A 573 -20.18 28.81 22.81
N VAL A 574 -20.99 27.80 23.09
CA VAL A 574 -22.31 27.94 23.69
C VAL A 574 -22.46 27.01 24.89
N ASP A 575 -23.33 27.40 25.82
CA ASP A 575 -23.81 26.48 26.84
C ASP A 575 -24.66 25.39 26.18
N LYS A 576 -24.34 24.13 26.44
CA LYS A 576 -24.91 22.98 25.74
C LYS A 576 -26.38 22.76 26.09
N LYS A 577 -26.81 23.13 27.29
CA LYS A 577 -28.19 22.93 27.77
C LYS A 577 -29.14 23.99 27.23
N SER A 578 -28.70 25.24 27.20
CA SER A 578 -29.52 26.38 26.84
C SER A 578 -29.34 26.83 25.39
N GLY A 579 -28.20 26.49 24.76
CA GLY A 579 -27.83 26.94 23.43
C GLY A 579 -27.47 28.43 23.33
N PHE A 580 -27.39 29.14 24.46
CA PHE A 580 -26.98 30.54 24.48
C PHE A 580 -25.46 30.70 24.41
N LEU A 581 -25.03 31.86 23.88
CA LEU A 581 -23.62 32.22 23.83
C LEU A 581 -23.01 32.15 25.23
N TYR A 582 -21.93 31.39 25.35
CA TYR A 582 -21.20 31.28 26.60
C TYR A 582 -20.28 32.50 26.78
N PHE A 583 -20.26 33.03 28.00
CA PHE A 583 -19.33 34.05 28.43
C PHE A 583 -18.52 33.51 29.61
N ASP A 584 -17.19 33.68 29.59
CA ASP A 584 -16.38 33.35 30.77
C ASP A 584 -16.68 34.29 31.96
N ASN A 585 -16.05 34.00 33.09
CA ASN A 585 -16.12 34.82 34.30
C ASN A 585 -15.61 36.27 34.12
N ASN A 586 -15.02 36.60 32.96
CA ASN A 586 -14.57 37.94 32.57
C ASN A 586 -15.43 38.57 31.46
N HIS A 587 -16.61 37.99 31.17
CA HIS A 587 -17.51 38.42 30.10
C HIS A 587 -16.94 38.33 28.67
N LYS A 588 -16.02 37.41 28.42
CA LYS A 588 -15.47 37.14 27.09
C LYS A 588 -16.18 35.97 26.42
N ALA A 589 -16.48 36.15 25.13
CA ALA A 589 -17.01 35.13 24.25
C ALA A 589 -15.89 34.52 23.38
N TYR A 590 -16.03 33.24 23.04
CA TYR A 590 -15.01 32.50 22.29
C TYR A 590 -15.53 32.10 20.91
N ARG A 591 -14.67 32.26 19.91
CA ARG A 591 -14.93 31.85 18.52
C ARG A 591 -13.72 31.16 17.90
N PHE A 592 -13.99 30.20 17.04
CA PHE A 592 -13.03 29.37 16.33
C PHE A 592 -13.31 29.44 14.83
N SER A 593 -12.30 29.57 14.00
CA SER A 593 -12.46 29.48 12.55
C SER A 593 -12.59 28.03 12.11
N TYR A 594 -13.27 27.79 10.98
CA TYR A 594 -13.32 26.48 10.35
C TYR A 594 -11.92 25.91 10.10
N GLN A 595 -10.93 26.74 9.75
CA GLN A 595 -9.54 26.30 9.56
C GLN A 595 -8.89 25.79 10.86
N GLN A 596 -9.14 26.44 12.00
CA GLN A 596 -8.66 25.97 13.31
C GLN A 596 -9.31 24.63 13.71
N MET A 597 -10.46 24.31 13.14
CA MET A 597 -11.20 23.08 13.43
C MET A 597 -10.93 21.94 12.43
N MET A 598 -10.69 22.29 11.16
CA MET A 598 -10.79 21.37 10.02
C MET A 598 -9.62 21.45 9.02
N GLY A 599 -8.58 22.24 9.31
CA GLY A 599 -7.61 22.72 8.32
C GLY A 599 -6.99 21.65 7.40
N GLN A 600 -6.72 22.02 6.15
CA GLN A 600 -5.89 21.26 5.21
C GLN A 600 -4.46 21.10 5.77
N GLY A 601 -3.97 19.87 5.91
CA GLY A 601 -2.67 19.53 6.52
C GLY A 601 -2.85 18.75 7.84
N ASP A 602 -1.77 18.52 8.60
CA ASP A 602 -1.86 18.04 9.99
C ASP A 602 -2.65 19.09 10.78
N ASP A 603 -3.96 18.91 10.87
CA ASP A 603 -4.88 19.89 11.43
C ASP A 603 -4.56 20.22 12.90
N SER A 604 -4.85 21.46 13.33
CA SER A 604 -4.46 21.96 14.65
C SER A 604 -5.06 21.15 15.81
N VAL A 605 -6.27 20.60 15.64
CA VAL A 605 -6.92 19.76 16.68
C VAL A 605 -6.23 18.40 16.79
N SER A 606 -5.86 17.78 15.68
CA SER A 606 -5.11 16.53 15.62
C SER A 606 -3.72 16.69 16.22
N GLN A 607 -3.06 17.84 15.99
CA GLN A 607 -1.80 18.17 16.64
C GLN A 607 -1.96 18.28 18.16
N LEU A 608 -2.99 18.99 18.63
CA LEU A 608 -3.33 19.10 20.06
C LEU A 608 -3.61 17.71 20.68
N MET A 609 -4.45 16.89 20.04
CA MET A 609 -4.75 15.52 20.50
C MET A 609 -3.49 14.66 20.61
N LYS A 610 -2.61 14.74 19.61
CA LYS A 610 -1.34 14.02 19.60
C LYS A 610 -0.41 14.51 20.70
N GLN A 611 -0.34 15.81 20.93
CA GLN A 611 0.50 16.44 21.94
C GLN A 611 0.02 16.14 23.36
N ASP A 612 -1.30 16.18 23.62
CA ASP A 612 -1.90 15.78 24.89
C ASP A 612 -1.59 14.31 25.21
N LYS A 613 -1.75 13.42 24.23
CA LYS A 613 -1.42 12.00 24.38
C LYS A 613 0.07 11.78 24.65
N LEU A 614 0.95 12.53 23.99
CA LEU A 614 2.39 12.50 24.25
C LEU A 614 2.72 12.98 25.67
N ASN A 615 2.08 14.05 26.15
CA ASN A 615 2.29 14.58 27.49
C ASN A 615 1.82 13.60 28.57
N GLN A 616 0.62 13.02 28.42
CA GLN A 616 0.11 12.00 29.33
C GLN A 616 1.04 10.79 29.43
N LEU A 617 1.57 10.32 28.30
CA LEU A 617 2.51 9.20 28.29
C LEU A 617 3.85 9.58 28.94
N ARG A 618 4.37 10.79 28.69
CA ARG A 618 5.59 11.29 29.34
C ARG A 618 5.44 11.40 30.85
N GLU A 619 4.30 11.90 31.33
CA GLU A 619 4.00 11.96 32.76
C GLU A 619 3.83 10.57 33.38
N ALA A 620 3.14 9.65 32.70
CA ALA A 620 3.00 8.27 33.14
C ALA A 620 4.36 7.58 33.30
N ILE A 621 5.28 7.77 32.36
CA ILE A 621 6.66 7.24 32.41
C ILE A 621 7.43 7.86 33.58
N LYS A 622 7.39 9.19 33.71
CA LYS A 622 8.05 9.91 34.82
C LYS A 622 7.58 9.40 36.19
N ASN A 623 6.29 9.11 36.31
CA ASN A 623 5.64 8.63 37.53
C ASN A 623 5.85 7.13 37.81
N ASN A 624 6.38 6.36 36.84
CA ASN A 624 6.62 4.92 36.96
C ASN A 624 8.09 4.54 37.22
N THR A 625 8.97 5.53 37.41
CA THR A 625 10.38 5.29 37.75
C THR A 625 10.52 4.73 39.17
N PRO A 626 11.56 3.92 39.46
CA PRO A 626 11.81 3.37 40.80
C PRO A 626 11.88 4.46 41.89
N GLU A 627 12.43 5.62 41.55
CA GLU A 627 12.55 6.79 42.44
C GLU A 627 11.19 7.45 42.71
N ALA A 628 10.32 7.57 41.70
CA ALA A 628 8.97 8.09 41.88
C ALA A 628 8.06 7.12 42.66
N ARG A 629 8.24 5.80 42.46
CA ARG A 629 7.60 4.76 43.26
C ARG A 629 8.08 4.77 44.72
N ALA A 630 9.38 4.93 44.95
CA ALA A 630 9.96 5.08 46.28
C ALA A 630 9.45 6.34 47.00
N ARG A 631 9.31 7.47 46.28
CA ARG A 631 8.71 8.71 46.83
C ARG A 631 7.22 8.58 47.13
N LYS A 632 6.45 7.84 46.32
CA LYS A 632 5.05 7.51 46.63
C LYS A 632 4.96 6.62 47.87
N LEU A 633 5.80 5.59 47.97
CA LEU A 633 5.85 4.69 49.13
C LEU A 633 6.32 5.39 50.41
N SER A 634 7.24 6.35 50.32
CA SER A 634 7.65 7.17 51.48
C SER A 634 6.55 8.11 51.95
N ASN A 635 5.66 8.56 51.05
CA ASN A 635 4.50 9.39 51.41
C ASN A 635 3.33 8.58 51.99
N TYR A 636 3.30 7.25 51.81
CA TYR A 636 2.29 6.35 52.38
C TYR A 636 2.77 5.59 53.63
N GLY A 637 3.75 6.13 54.36
CA GLY A 637 3.98 5.84 55.77
C GLY A 637 3.99 4.37 56.19
N TYR A 638 4.91 3.55 55.65
CA TYR A 638 5.21 2.25 56.25
C TYR A 638 6.34 2.42 57.27
N VAL A 639 5.99 2.66 58.53
CA VAL A 639 6.90 2.49 59.67
C VAL A 639 6.86 1.00 60.03
N PRO A 640 7.96 0.24 59.90
CA PRO A 640 8.00 -1.10 60.46
C PRO A 640 7.95 -0.98 61.98
N GLN A 641 6.89 -1.52 62.61
CA GLN A 641 6.89 -1.75 64.05
C GLN A 641 8.09 -2.65 64.38
N ARG A 642 9.04 -2.13 65.16
CA ARG A 642 10.04 -2.95 65.84
C ARG A 642 9.41 -3.42 67.14
N ASP A 643 9.21 -4.73 67.26
CA ASP A 643 8.97 -5.37 68.55
C ASP A 643 10.15 -5.10 69.49
N ARG A 644 9.88 -4.40 70.59
CA ARG A 644 10.49 -4.58 71.91
C ARG A 644 9.49 -4.26 73.00
#